data_AF-A0A640UXK6-F1
#
_entry.id   AF-A0A640UXK6-F1
#
_cell.length_a   1.000
_cell.length_b   1.000
_cell.length_c   1.000
_cell.angle_alpha   90.00
_cell.angle_beta   90.00
_cell.angle_gamma   90.00
#
_symmetry.space_group_name_H-M   'P 1'
#
loop_
_entity.id
_entity.type
_entity.pdbx_description
1 polymer ?
#
loop_
_entity_poly.entity_id
_entity_poly.type
_entity_poly.pdbx_seq_one_letter_code
_entity_poly.pdbx_strand_id
1 'polypeptide(L)'
;MTAELVRGQNHPLDRTRVEIRVAAGGPVVAGVTLGDEQGRLSGAEAVAHPGAPRRTGIEVPRQAAAEHRIAVDLDALPGAVHRVSVLLALPSGIGGLTAFGAAAAPAVTVTGLDGTGLVRYTITGLGAESAVVAVELYRRQDAWKVRAVGQGYADGLPAMLRDQGLAQAAELAAEIEEAVGLGQARAVPAPAPMTAGRAERPGTGPATAPAQDRPSPAPTTAADGPAGSGAGTGPGAGAGAAAVAEPASGPGTGAGAKAATTKGGDLPPSPADGGPIDYQHPRRRSTPAPSAAPAPSASSASPPTPSPSTPDGPPLPVAGDAAGWSMDERLYNQVWGMFEDLARSVAAYRSAADFAESRLEQELDRALADPRNRLGTAGEAARATARDKHATLVTQARAALDRDLAQLMAESEVVEPALPPAFARWDNPVWQGYHVPQERPMALRLGDLHLPEVLDLRIPMLVRLPLERGLWIDSGPDSYGRGGPGPERDIGRRELAGALTDGPPDEAELRRLAMESAVAIAARLLAIHPAGEFAVQVIDPGGTAAPALAPLVESGAMPAYPLPGAKGVAAVLEELTRRVELVRMAVRHRAADALPADLDTAEQLLIVHDFPHGFDDRALTRLRYLADEGPAVGVHLMLVANRAQSREYGPVLDPLWRSLLRLTPVPDAHLADPWVGHAWTYEPPLAPQGSQVVRQVLGRLAEARRAA
;
A
#
# COMPACT_ATOMS: atom_id res chain seq x y z
N MET A 1 -22.01 3.91 13.01
CA MET A 1 -22.86 3.90 11.81
C MET A 1 -22.37 5.00 10.88
N THR A 2 -22.03 4.65 9.64
CA THR A 2 -21.55 5.60 8.62
C THR A 2 -22.73 6.36 8.03
N ALA A 3 -22.66 7.70 8.00
CA ALA A 3 -23.73 8.50 7.41
C ALA A 3 -23.65 8.48 5.87
N GLU A 4 -24.74 8.10 5.20
CA GLU A 4 -24.82 8.17 3.74
C GLU A 4 -25.22 9.59 3.32
N LEU A 5 -24.40 10.24 2.48
CA LEU A 5 -24.65 11.59 1.99
C LEU A 5 -25.16 11.58 0.56
N VAL A 6 -25.99 12.58 0.25
CA VAL A 6 -26.35 12.95 -1.12
C VAL A 6 -25.67 14.26 -1.53
N ARG A 7 -25.60 14.53 -2.83
CA ARG A 7 -24.96 15.72 -3.39
C ARG A 7 -25.46 17.00 -2.70
N GLY A 8 -24.53 17.82 -2.22
CA GLY A 8 -24.78 19.07 -1.51
C GLY A 8 -24.94 18.95 0.02
N GLN A 9 -25.10 17.74 0.56
CA GLN A 9 -25.27 17.51 1.99
C GLN A 9 -23.96 17.71 2.76
N ASN A 10 -24.09 18.22 3.99
CA ASN A 10 -22.97 18.45 4.90
C ASN A 10 -23.07 17.52 6.12
N HIS A 11 -21.94 17.09 6.65
CA HIS A 11 -21.86 16.33 7.89
C HIS A 11 -20.72 16.90 8.77
N PRO A 12 -20.95 17.11 10.09
CA PRO A 12 -19.87 17.51 10.99
C PRO A 12 -18.82 16.42 11.14
N LEU A 13 -17.56 16.80 11.31
CA LEU A 13 -16.50 15.86 11.68
C LEU A 13 -16.20 16.03 13.17
N ASP A 14 -16.23 14.92 13.90
CA ASP A 14 -15.93 14.84 15.33
C ASP A 14 -14.44 14.60 15.60
N ARG A 15 -13.64 14.44 14.53
CA ARG A 15 -12.21 14.15 14.56
C ARG A 15 -11.48 14.94 13.48
N THR A 16 -10.22 15.24 13.73
CA THR A 16 -9.36 16.04 12.86
C THR A 16 -8.44 15.19 12.00
N ARG A 17 -8.18 13.95 12.40
CA ARG A 17 -7.46 12.95 11.59
C ARG A 17 -8.43 11.97 10.97
N VAL A 18 -8.51 12.00 9.65
CA VAL A 18 -9.43 11.18 8.86
C VAL A 18 -8.70 10.53 7.70
N GLU A 19 -9.27 9.43 7.24
CA GLU A 19 -8.85 8.75 6.04
C GLU A 19 -10.00 8.80 5.03
N ILE A 20 -9.67 9.10 3.78
CA ILE A 20 -10.64 9.14 2.69
C ILE A 20 -10.32 8.00 1.74
N ARG A 21 -11.26 7.05 1.65
CA ARG A 21 -11.22 5.93 0.72
C ARG A 21 -12.02 6.23 -0.51
N VAL A 22 -11.47 5.90 -1.67
CA VAL A 22 -12.13 6.03 -2.96
C VAL A 22 -12.26 4.65 -3.58
N ALA A 23 -13.40 4.34 -4.16
CA ALA A 23 -13.61 3.18 -5.02
C ALA A 23 -14.26 3.67 -6.33
N ALA A 24 -13.74 3.27 -7.48
CA ALA A 24 -14.20 3.67 -8.80
C ALA A 24 -14.29 2.44 -9.73
N GLY A 25 -15.14 2.50 -10.75
CA GLY A 25 -15.30 1.41 -11.73
C GLY A 25 -14.12 1.19 -12.69
N GLY A 26 -12.99 1.87 -12.47
CA GLY A 26 -11.78 1.77 -13.27
C GLY A 26 -10.67 2.67 -12.71
N PRO A 27 -9.44 2.64 -13.27
CA PRO A 27 -8.33 3.43 -12.78
C PRO A 27 -8.62 4.94 -12.81
N VAL A 28 -8.56 5.58 -11.65
CA VAL A 28 -8.65 7.03 -11.49
C VAL A 28 -7.39 7.56 -10.83
N VAL A 29 -7.05 8.81 -11.09
CA VAL A 29 -6.03 9.59 -10.40
C VAL A 29 -6.69 10.30 -9.23
N ALA A 30 -6.19 10.09 -8.01
CA ALA A 30 -6.64 10.81 -6.82
C ALA A 30 -5.70 11.96 -6.47
N GLY A 31 -6.26 13.11 -6.14
CA GLY A 31 -5.52 14.30 -5.69
C GLY A 31 -6.27 15.07 -4.62
N VAL A 32 -5.59 16.00 -3.97
CA VAL A 32 -6.15 16.88 -2.95
C VAL A 32 -5.67 18.31 -3.18
N THR A 33 -6.58 19.26 -3.05
CA THR A 33 -6.27 20.70 -3.11
C THR A 33 -6.53 21.37 -1.78
N LEU A 34 -5.62 22.25 -1.38
CA LEU A 34 -5.70 23.06 -0.18
C LEU A 34 -6.05 24.50 -0.56
N GLY A 35 -7.26 24.91 -0.23
CA GLY A 35 -7.79 26.23 -0.55
C GLY A 35 -8.04 27.11 0.67
N ASP A 36 -8.10 28.42 0.41
CA ASP A 36 -8.60 29.41 1.35
C ASP A 36 -10.12 29.28 1.58
N GLU A 37 -10.73 30.24 2.28
CA GLU A 37 -12.16 30.22 2.59
C GLU A 37 -13.04 30.22 1.32
N GLN A 38 -12.55 30.88 0.26
CA GLN A 38 -13.17 30.96 -1.05
C GLN A 38 -12.85 29.74 -1.94
N GLY A 39 -12.01 28.81 -1.46
CA GLY A 39 -11.56 27.63 -2.20
C GLY A 39 -10.48 27.94 -3.25
N ARG A 40 -9.80 29.08 -3.13
CA ARG A 40 -8.71 29.48 -4.03
C ARG A 40 -7.37 28.90 -3.56
N LEU A 41 -6.57 28.46 -4.52
CA LEU A 41 -5.24 27.89 -4.26
C LEU A 41 -4.17 28.98 -4.20
N SER A 42 -3.21 28.86 -3.28
CA SER A 42 -2.05 29.77 -3.21
C SER A 42 -1.07 29.59 -4.37
N GLY A 43 -1.05 28.39 -4.96
CA GLY A 43 -0.13 27.97 -6.01
C GLY A 43 -0.15 26.46 -6.21
N ALA A 44 0.74 25.94 -7.05
CA ALA A 44 0.82 24.50 -7.34
C ALA A 44 1.26 23.68 -6.11
N GLU A 45 1.98 24.30 -5.17
CA GLU A 45 2.36 23.69 -3.89
C GLU A 45 1.16 23.39 -2.98
N ALA A 46 0.01 24.00 -3.24
CA ALA A 46 -1.23 23.72 -2.51
C ALA A 46 -1.95 22.44 -3.02
N VAL A 47 -1.39 21.76 -4.03
CA VAL A 47 -1.95 20.54 -4.61
C VAL A 47 -1.09 19.34 -4.23
N ALA A 48 -1.70 18.34 -3.61
CA ALA A 48 -1.14 17.01 -3.42
C ALA A 48 -1.65 16.09 -4.54
N HIS A 49 -0.75 15.43 -5.25
CA HIS A 49 -1.06 14.59 -6.42
C HIS A 49 -0.01 13.50 -6.61
N PRO A 50 -0.16 12.52 -7.51
CA PRO A 50 0.79 11.43 -7.65
C PRO A 50 2.27 11.81 -7.83
N GLY A 51 2.55 12.90 -8.56
CA GLY A 51 3.90 13.46 -8.74
C GLY A 51 4.45 14.19 -7.51
N ALA A 52 3.58 14.68 -6.63
CA ALA A 52 3.94 15.32 -5.38
C ALA A 52 2.97 14.88 -4.25
N PRO A 53 3.12 13.64 -3.76
CA PRO A 53 2.06 12.96 -3.01
C PRO A 53 1.91 13.42 -1.56
N ARG A 54 2.85 14.23 -1.06
CA ARG A 54 2.88 14.70 0.32
C ARG A 54 2.81 16.23 0.38
N ARG A 55 1.87 16.72 1.17
CA ARG A 55 1.77 18.11 1.64
C ARG A 55 1.61 18.11 3.15
N THR A 56 1.77 19.27 3.78
CA THR A 56 1.53 19.39 5.22
C THR A 56 0.12 18.89 5.53
N GLY A 57 0.01 17.86 6.39
CA GLY A 57 -1.27 17.25 6.77
C GLY A 57 -1.96 16.39 5.69
N ILE A 58 -1.40 16.19 4.49
CA ILE A 58 -2.02 15.42 3.41
C ILE A 58 -1.05 14.41 2.81
N GLU A 59 -1.52 13.18 2.60
CA GLU A 59 -0.84 12.17 1.80
C GLU A 59 -1.81 11.53 0.81
N VAL A 60 -1.45 11.53 -0.48
CA VAL A 60 -2.23 10.93 -1.58
C VAL A 60 -1.44 9.79 -2.27
N PRO A 61 -2.12 8.85 -2.94
CA PRO A 61 -1.46 7.78 -3.69
C PRO A 61 -0.62 8.28 -4.87
N ARG A 62 0.39 7.50 -5.25
CA ARG A 62 1.37 7.81 -6.32
C ARG A 62 0.99 7.27 -7.70
N GLN A 63 -0.16 6.61 -7.83
CA GLN A 63 -0.55 5.93 -9.05
C GLN A 63 -2.05 6.07 -9.31
N ALA A 64 -2.47 5.79 -10.54
CA ALA A 64 -3.88 5.64 -10.88
C ALA A 64 -4.33 4.22 -10.51
N ALA A 65 -5.48 4.10 -9.85
CA ALA A 65 -6.04 2.83 -9.41
C ALA A 65 -7.56 2.93 -9.29
N ALA A 66 -8.25 1.78 -9.27
CA ALA A 66 -9.68 1.73 -9.01
C ALA A 66 -10.00 2.09 -7.54
N GLU A 67 -9.04 1.87 -6.63
CA GLU A 67 -9.18 2.17 -5.22
C GLU A 67 -8.06 3.08 -4.71
N HIS A 68 -8.39 4.05 -3.86
CA HIS A 68 -7.41 4.96 -3.26
C HIS A 68 -7.63 5.13 -1.76
N ARG A 69 -6.54 5.41 -1.06
CA ARG A 69 -6.51 5.84 0.34
C ARG A 69 -5.77 7.17 0.46
N ILE A 70 -6.46 8.18 0.98
CA ILE A 70 -5.91 9.52 1.22
C ILE A 70 -5.89 9.75 2.73
N ALA A 71 -4.73 10.09 3.29
CA ALA A 71 -4.61 10.45 4.70
C ALA A 71 -4.71 11.97 4.86
N VAL A 72 -5.52 12.40 5.83
CA VAL A 72 -5.75 13.82 6.13
C VAL A 72 -5.62 14.07 7.64
N ASP A 73 -4.65 14.90 8.02
CA ASP A 73 -4.50 15.47 9.36
C ASP A 73 -4.86 16.97 9.30
N LEU A 74 -6.10 17.29 9.65
CA LEU A 74 -6.65 18.65 9.61
C LEU A 74 -6.00 19.60 10.63
N ASP A 75 -5.42 19.05 11.72
CA ASP A 75 -4.72 19.86 12.74
C ASP A 75 -3.31 20.25 12.29
N ALA A 76 -2.72 19.49 11.37
CA ALA A 76 -1.42 19.81 10.79
C ALA A 76 -1.51 20.86 9.68
N LEU A 77 -2.72 21.22 9.21
CA LEU A 77 -2.89 22.18 8.12
C LEU A 77 -2.54 23.61 8.56
N PRO A 78 -1.86 24.41 7.72
CA PRO A 78 -1.64 25.83 7.98
C PRO A 78 -2.97 26.57 8.19
N GLY A 79 -3.00 27.55 9.09
CA GLY A 79 -4.22 28.31 9.40
C GLY A 79 -4.84 29.08 8.23
N ALA A 80 -4.11 29.27 7.13
CA ALA A 80 -4.66 29.82 5.88
C ALA A 80 -5.59 28.85 5.15
N VAL A 81 -5.45 27.53 5.37
CA VAL A 81 -6.26 26.50 4.72
C VAL A 81 -7.61 26.38 5.42
N HIS A 82 -8.66 26.64 4.66
CA HIS A 82 -10.04 26.53 5.14
C HIS A 82 -10.84 25.46 4.38
N ARG A 83 -10.31 24.97 3.25
CA ARG A 83 -10.95 23.97 2.40
C ARG A 83 -9.93 22.94 1.90
N VAL A 84 -10.33 21.67 1.96
CA VAL A 84 -9.59 20.52 1.44
C VAL A 84 -10.51 19.80 0.46
N SER A 85 -10.23 19.91 -0.85
CA SER A 85 -11.08 19.31 -1.88
C SER A 85 -10.42 18.06 -2.45
N VAL A 86 -11.15 16.93 -2.43
CA VAL A 86 -10.71 15.65 -2.99
C VAL A 86 -11.08 15.58 -4.46
N LEU A 87 -10.07 15.35 -5.30
CA LEU A 87 -10.16 15.36 -6.75
C LEU A 87 -9.99 13.94 -7.28
N LEU A 88 -10.82 13.56 -8.25
CA LEU A 88 -10.65 12.34 -9.04
C LEU A 88 -10.58 12.72 -10.52
N ALA A 89 -9.62 12.19 -11.25
CA ALA A 89 -9.49 12.40 -12.69
C ALA A 89 -9.21 11.09 -13.42
N LEU A 90 -9.72 10.93 -14.64
CA LEU A 90 -9.39 9.79 -15.48
C LEU A 90 -8.00 10.01 -16.09
N PRO A 91 -7.12 8.99 -16.08
CA PRO A 91 -5.81 9.10 -16.70
C PRO A 91 -5.92 9.22 -18.22
N SER A 92 -5.18 10.16 -18.81
CA SER A 92 -5.11 10.38 -20.25
C SER A 92 -4.18 9.34 -20.89
N GLY A 93 -4.73 8.32 -21.59
CA GLY A 93 -3.94 7.24 -22.20
C GLY A 93 -4.74 6.29 -23.12
N ILE A 94 -4.04 5.42 -23.86
CA ILE A 94 -4.65 4.45 -24.79
C ILE A 94 -5.29 3.30 -23.98
N GLY A 95 -6.61 3.14 -24.10
CA GLY A 95 -7.35 2.01 -23.50
C GLY A 95 -8.03 2.28 -22.15
N GLY A 96 -7.97 3.52 -21.63
CA GLY A 96 -8.67 3.93 -20.41
C GLY A 96 -10.10 4.46 -20.64
N LEU A 97 -10.87 4.62 -19.56
CA LEU A 97 -12.16 5.30 -19.60
C LEU A 97 -11.96 6.77 -20.02
N THR A 98 -12.75 7.23 -20.98
CA THR A 98 -12.71 8.64 -21.43
C THR A 98 -13.67 9.54 -20.66
N ALA A 99 -14.66 8.95 -19.98
CA ALA A 99 -15.63 9.66 -19.16
C ALA A 99 -16.18 8.79 -18.03
N PHE A 100 -16.51 9.41 -16.89
CA PHE A 100 -16.98 8.71 -15.70
C PHE A 100 -18.35 8.04 -15.90
N GLY A 101 -19.17 8.51 -16.84
CA GLY A 101 -20.46 7.90 -17.16
C GLY A 101 -20.37 6.53 -17.85
N ALA A 102 -19.17 6.11 -18.26
CA ALA A 102 -18.94 4.81 -18.92
C ALA A 102 -18.60 3.67 -17.93
N ALA A 103 -18.57 3.93 -16.62
CA ALA A 103 -18.25 2.95 -15.58
C ALA A 103 -19.15 3.09 -14.34
N ALA A 104 -18.96 2.20 -13.36
CA ALA A 104 -19.63 2.31 -12.08
C ALA A 104 -19.29 3.63 -11.38
N ALA A 105 -20.32 4.28 -10.81
CA ALA A 105 -20.20 5.56 -10.13
C ALA A 105 -19.15 5.50 -9.01
N PRO A 106 -18.16 6.41 -8.98
CA PRO A 106 -17.18 6.45 -7.90
C PRO A 106 -17.86 6.66 -6.54
N ALA A 107 -17.34 6.00 -5.52
CA ALA A 107 -17.77 6.15 -4.13
C ALA A 107 -16.61 6.63 -3.27
N VAL A 108 -16.90 7.55 -2.37
CA VAL A 108 -15.96 8.06 -1.37
C VAL A 108 -16.47 7.75 0.02
N THR A 109 -15.61 7.19 0.86
CA THR A 109 -15.89 6.91 2.27
C THR A 109 -14.87 7.62 3.13
N VAL A 110 -15.34 8.45 4.07
CA VAL A 110 -14.49 9.10 5.08
C VAL A 110 -14.57 8.26 6.35
N THR A 111 -13.41 7.85 6.86
CA THR A 111 -13.28 7.04 8.08
C THR A 111 -12.38 7.73 9.10
N GLY A 112 -12.53 7.39 10.38
CA GLY A 112 -11.49 7.63 11.37
C GLY A 112 -10.27 6.74 11.13
N LEU A 113 -9.18 7.01 11.85
CA LEU A 113 -7.96 6.16 11.83
C LEU A 113 -8.20 4.76 12.41
N ASP A 114 -9.25 4.61 13.21
CA ASP A 114 -9.76 3.39 13.80
C ASP A 114 -10.66 2.58 12.83
N GLY A 115 -10.80 3.02 11.58
CA GLY A 115 -11.68 2.41 10.59
C GLY A 115 -13.17 2.76 10.77
N THR A 116 -13.53 3.52 11.81
CA THR A 116 -14.92 3.93 12.04
C THR A 116 -15.41 4.79 10.87
N GLY A 117 -16.35 4.29 10.09
CA GLY A 117 -16.96 5.04 8.99
C GLY A 117 -17.74 6.25 9.50
N LEU A 118 -17.34 7.44 9.05
CA LEU A 118 -17.99 8.71 9.35
C LEU A 118 -19.05 9.02 8.30
N VAL A 119 -18.66 8.99 7.03
CA VAL A 119 -19.50 9.37 5.90
C VAL A 119 -19.22 8.50 4.68
N ARG A 120 -20.26 8.18 3.90
CA ARG A 120 -20.15 7.57 2.57
C ARG A 120 -20.93 8.39 1.55
N TYR A 121 -20.36 8.59 0.36
CA TYR A 121 -20.99 9.30 -0.74
C TYR A 121 -20.70 8.58 -2.06
N THR A 122 -21.74 8.16 -2.79
CA THR A 122 -21.63 7.67 -4.17
C THR A 122 -21.96 8.78 -5.15
N ILE A 123 -21.03 9.07 -6.06
CA ILE A 123 -21.11 10.18 -7.01
C ILE A 123 -21.90 9.76 -8.25
N THR A 124 -23.22 9.84 -8.15
CA THR A 124 -24.13 9.55 -9.27
C THR A 124 -24.31 10.78 -10.18
N GLY A 125 -24.75 10.55 -11.42
CA GLY A 125 -25.06 11.63 -12.37
C GLY A 125 -23.86 12.19 -13.14
N LEU A 126 -22.73 11.50 -13.14
CA LEU A 126 -21.61 11.78 -14.06
C LEU A 126 -21.92 11.19 -15.44
N GLY A 127 -21.62 11.95 -16.49
CA GLY A 127 -21.79 11.61 -17.90
C GLY A 127 -20.46 11.75 -18.65
N ALA A 128 -20.27 12.89 -19.34
CA ALA A 128 -19.11 13.15 -20.20
C ALA A 128 -17.88 13.69 -19.44
N GLU A 129 -17.96 13.80 -18.12
CA GLU A 129 -16.91 14.38 -17.28
C GLU A 129 -15.74 13.42 -17.09
N SER A 130 -14.52 13.97 -17.16
CA SER A 130 -13.26 13.24 -17.01
C SER A 130 -12.50 13.62 -15.73
N ALA A 131 -12.96 14.66 -15.02
CA ALA A 131 -12.52 14.98 -13.66
C ALA A 131 -13.73 15.32 -12.77
N VAL A 132 -13.62 15.10 -11.46
CA VAL A 132 -14.67 15.40 -10.48
C VAL A 132 -14.09 15.81 -9.13
N VAL A 133 -14.66 16.85 -8.52
CA VAL A 133 -14.48 17.15 -7.09
C VAL A 133 -15.46 16.29 -6.32
N ALA A 134 -14.95 15.29 -5.62
CA ALA A 134 -15.77 14.28 -4.96
C ALA A 134 -16.40 14.81 -3.67
N VAL A 135 -15.55 15.20 -2.71
CA VAL A 135 -15.94 15.74 -1.40
C VAL A 135 -15.04 16.90 -1.02
N GLU A 136 -15.55 17.77 -0.14
CA GLU A 136 -14.78 18.86 0.45
C GLU A 136 -14.85 18.79 1.97
N LEU A 137 -13.69 18.85 2.63
CA LEU A 137 -13.60 19.13 4.05
C LEU A 137 -13.41 20.65 4.19
N TYR A 138 -14.28 21.32 4.94
CA TYR A 138 -14.20 22.76 5.12
C TYR A 138 -14.36 23.15 6.59
N ARG A 139 -13.67 24.22 6.98
CA ARG A 139 -13.71 24.77 8.33
C ARG A 139 -14.74 25.90 8.40
N ARG A 140 -15.63 25.84 9.38
CA ARG A 140 -16.59 26.91 9.68
C ARG A 140 -16.74 27.04 11.19
N GLN A 141 -16.51 28.24 11.73
CA GLN A 141 -16.54 28.50 13.18
C GLN A 141 -15.63 27.52 13.96
N ASP A 142 -14.40 27.34 13.49
CA ASP A 142 -13.40 26.43 14.08
C ASP A 142 -13.76 24.94 14.13
N ALA A 143 -14.86 24.54 13.50
CA ALA A 143 -15.24 23.14 13.33
C ALA A 143 -15.10 22.70 11.87
N TRP A 144 -14.55 21.51 11.65
CA TRP A 144 -14.47 20.90 10.33
C TRP A 144 -15.76 20.15 9.98
N LYS A 145 -16.15 20.24 8.72
CA LYS A 145 -17.31 19.55 8.15
C LYS A 145 -16.94 18.96 6.81
N VAL A 146 -17.54 17.82 6.46
CA VAL A 146 -17.47 17.26 5.12
C VAL A 146 -18.71 17.63 4.31
N ARG A 147 -18.53 17.95 3.03
CA ARG A 147 -19.58 18.21 2.06
C ARG A 147 -19.47 17.24 0.89
N ALA A 148 -20.58 16.60 0.52
CA ALA A 148 -20.69 15.88 -0.74
C ALA A 148 -20.83 16.89 -1.89
N VAL A 149 -19.91 16.89 -2.85
CA VAL A 149 -19.88 17.90 -3.93
C VAL A 149 -20.28 17.31 -5.27
N GLY A 150 -19.57 16.28 -5.73
CA GLY A 150 -19.85 15.59 -7.00
C GLY A 150 -19.89 16.51 -8.22
N GLN A 151 -19.00 17.52 -8.26
CA GLN A 151 -18.92 18.48 -9.36
C GLN A 151 -17.97 17.95 -10.43
N GLY A 152 -18.52 17.52 -11.56
CA GLY A 152 -17.74 17.01 -12.68
C GLY A 152 -17.28 18.11 -13.66
N TYR A 153 -16.19 17.84 -14.38
CA TYR A 153 -15.58 18.70 -15.39
C TYR A 153 -15.35 17.90 -16.68
N ALA A 154 -16.00 18.30 -17.77
CA ALA A 154 -15.83 17.71 -19.10
C ALA A 154 -14.44 17.99 -19.68
N ASP A 155 -13.92 19.20 -19.43
CA ASP A 155 -12.58 19.63 -19.86
C ASP A 155 -11.47 19.15 -18.90
N GLY A 156 -11.79 18.16 -18.05
CA GLY A 156 -10.83 17.44 -17.22
C GLY A 156 -10.15 18.25 -16.12
N LEU A 157 -9.01 17.71 -15.67
CA LEU A 157 -8.22 18.25 -14.57
C LEU A 157 -7.76 19.70 -14.76
N PRO A 158 -7.35 20.17 -15.97
CA PRO A 158 -6.97 21.57 -16.18
C PRO A 158 -8.10 22.56 -15.91
N ALA A 159 -9.34 22.22 -16.30
CA ALA A 159 -10.49 23.09 -16.06
C ALA A 159 -10.88 23.15 -14.59
N MET A 160 -10.82 22.00 -13.89
CA MET A 160 -11.06 21.92 -12.46
C MET A 160 -10.07 22.77 -11.64
N LEU A 161 -8.76 22.66 -11.93
CA LEU A 161 -7.73 23.45 -11.24
C LEU A 161 -7.84 24.95 -11.55
N ARG A 162 -8.25 25.31 -12.77
CA ARG A 162 -8.48 26.72 -13.15
C ARG A 162 -9.68 27.33 -12.43
N ASP A 163 -10.74 26.55 -12.21
CA ASP A 163 -11.91 27.00 -11.44
C ASP A 163 -11.52 27.35 -10.00
N GLN A 164 -10.60 26.59 -9.41
CA GLN A 164 -9.99 26.87 -8.11
C GLN A 164 -8.96 28.02 -8.14
N GLY A 165 -8.78 28.71 -9.27
CA GLY A 165 -7.93 29.89 -9.39
C GLY A 165 -6.45 29.64 -9.63
N LEU A 166 -6.04 28.41 -9.97
CA LEU A 166 -4.65 28.13 -10.28
C LEU A 166 -4.25 28.70 -11.65
N ALA A 167 -3.28 29.62 -11.68
CA ALA A 167 -2.79 30.21 -12.93
C ALA A 167 -2.10 29.17 -13.83
N GLN A 168 -1.27 28.30 -13.24
CA GLN A 168 -0.55 27.22 -13.93
C GLN A 168 -1.36 25.91 -14.06
N ALA A 169 -2.70 26.00 -14.13
CA ALA A 169 -3.57 24.81 -14.13
C ALA A 169 -3.25 23.79 -15.23
N ALA A 170 -2.89 24.26 -16.44
CA ALA A 170 -2.55 23.37 -17.54
C ALA A 170 -1.18 22.69 -17.36
N GLU A 171 -0.19 23.43 -16.85
CA GLU A 171 1.16 22.92 -16.59
C GLU A 171 1.13 21.86 -15.49
N LEU A 172 0.43 22.14 -14.38
CA LEU A 172 0.30 21.19 -13.28
C LEU A 172 -0.51 19.95 -13.69
N ALA A 173 -1.57 20.11 -14.49
CA ALA A 173 -2.32 18.96 -15.00
C ALA A 173 -1.44 18.07 -15.90
N ALA A 174 -0.61 18.67 -16.77
CA ALA A 174 0.35 17.92 -17.58
C ALA A 174 1.41 17.22 -16.73
N GLU A 175 1.91 17.85 -15.66
CA GLU A 175 2.82 17.23 -14.70
C GLU A 175 2.17 16.03 -14.00
N ILE A 176 0.90 16.16 -13.60
CA ILE A 176 0.12 15.07 -12.98
C ILE A 176 -0.04 13.91 -13.97
N GLU A 177 -0.42 14.20 -15.22
CA GLU A 177 -0.55 13.20 -16.27
C GLU A 177 0.78 12.54 -16.61
N GLU A 178 1.88 13.29 -16.67
CA GLU A 178 3.22 12.73 -16.90
C GLU A 178 3.67 11.87 -15.72
N ALA A 179 3.44 12.30 -14.47
CA ALA A 179 3.76 11.49 -13.29
C ALA A 179 2.98 10.18 -13.26
N VAL A 180 1.69 10.23 -13.63
CA VAL A 180 0.84 9.05 -13.78
C VAL A 180 1.28 8.21 -14.97
N GLY A 181 1.66 8.84 -16.08
CA GLY A 181 2.17 8.19 -17.29
C GLY A 181 3.52 7.48 -17.07
N LEU A 182 4.39 8.02 -16.22
CA LEU A 182 5.63 7.36 -15.77
C LEU A 182 5.32 6.21 -14.80
N GLY A 183 4.33 6.39 -13.92
CA GLY A 183 3.79 5.33 -13.07
C GLY A 183 3.13 4.20 -13.88
N GLN A 184 2.45 4.54 -14.97
CA GLN A 184 1.87 3.61 -15.94
C GLN A 184 2.91 3.03 -16.89
N ALA A 185 3.96 3.74 -17.31
CA ALA A 185 5.03 3.15 -18.13
C ALA A 185 5.88 2.14 -17.35
N ARG A 186 5.92 2.28 -16.01
CA ARG A 186 6.39 1.24 -15.08
C ARG A 186 5.43 0.05 -14.98
N ALA A 187 4.22 0.18 -15.55
CA ALA A 187 3.12 -0.78 -15.60
C ALA A 187 2.43 -0.79 -16.99
N VAL A 188 3.15 -1.09 -18.08
CA VAL A 188 2.58 -1.21 -19.45
C VAL A 188 2.83 -2.60 -20.04
N PRO A 189 1.93 -3.11 -20.91
CA PRO A 189 1.71 -4.52 -21.20
C PRO A 189 2.78 -5.16 -22.11
N ALA A 190 2.80 -6.50 -22.11
CA ALA A 190 3.58 -7.32 -23.02
C ALA A 190 3.38 -6.93 -24.51
N PRO A 191 4.44 -6.94 -25.35
CA PRO A 191 4.28 -6.77 -26.78
C PRO A 191 3.49 -7.95 -27.36
N ALA A 192 2.54 -7.65 -28.26
CA ALA A 192 1.81 -8.70 -28.98
C ALA A 192 2.78 -9.60 -29.77
N PRO A 193 2.55 -10.93 -29.80
CA PRO A 193 3.44 -11.85 -30.50
C PRO A 193 3.36 -11.64 -32.01
N MET A 194 4.49 -11.25 -32.60
CA MET A 194 4.70 -11.39 -34.04
C MET A 194 4.68 -12.87 -34.39
N THR A 195 3.67 -13.31 -35.12
CA THR A 195 3.61 -14.64 -35.72
C THR A 195 4.70 -14.78 -36.79
N ALA A 196 5.84 -15.34 -36.43
CA ALA A 196 6.82 -15.85 -37.38
C ALA A 196 6.37 -17.26 -37.83
N GLY A 197 5.84 -17.32 -39.05
CA GLY A 197 5.49 -18.56 -39.72
C GLY A 197 6.71 -19.47 -39.94
N ARG A 198 6.48 -20.75 -39.72
CA ARG A 198 7.42 -21.86 -39.90
C ARG A 198 7.44 -22.32 -41.36
N ALA A 199 8.62 -22.36 -41.99
CA ALA A 199 8.98 -23.21 -43.13
C ALA A 199 10.52 -23.40 -43.09
N GLU A 200 11.02 -24.53 -42.62
CA GLU A 200 11.56 -25.69 -43.39
C GLU A 200 13.10 -25.68 -43.48
N ARG A 201 13.68 -26.84 -43.11
CA ARG A 201 15.13 -27.20 -43.11
C ARG A 201 15.59 -27.59 -44.55
N PRO A 202 16.81 -28.17 -44.77
CA PRO A 202 18.15 -28.03 -44.17
C PRO A 202 19.24 -27.79 -45.26
N GLY A 203 20.49 -27.47 -44.86
CA GLY A 203 21.62 -27.63 -45.79
C GLY A 203 22.99 -27.24 -45.24
N THR A 204 23.85 -28.25 -45.02
CA THR A 204 25.30 -28.31 -45.31
C THR A 204 26.22 -27.16 -44.85
N GLY A 205 27.19 -27.48 -43.97
CA GLY A 205 28.48 -26.78 -43.90
C GLY A 205 29.35 -27.08 -45.15
N PRO A 206 30.67 -26.76 -45.18
CA PRO A 206 31.53 -26.21 -44.12
C PRO A 206 32.51 -25.09 -44.58
N ALA A 207 33.39 -24.68 -43.65
CA ALA A 207 34.83 -24.42 -43.85
C ALA A 207 35.37 -22.96 -43.94
N THR A 208 36.30 -22.68 -43.01
CA THR A 208 37.66 -22.06 -43.14
C THR A 208 37.80 -20.67 -43.79
N ALA A 209 38.69 -19.75 -43.40
CA ALA A 209 39.67 -19.51 -42.32
C ALA A 209 40.21 -18.06 -42.59
N PRO A 210 41.43 -17.62 -42.20
CA PRO A 210 41.71 -16.73 -41.05
C PRO A 210 42.47 -15.43 -41.43
N ALA A 211 43.13 -14.80 -40.43
CA ALA A 211 44.19 -13.75 -40.47
C ALA A 211 43.69 -12.28 -40.47
N GLN A 212 44.28 -11.29 -39.78
CA GLN A 212 45.49 -11.08 -38.94
C GLN A 212 45.24 -9.72 -38.23
N ASP A 213 45.47 -9.52 -36.92
CA ASP A 213 46.73 -9.34 -36.16
C ASP A 213 47.32 -7.90 -36.17
N ARG A 214 47.18 -7.20 -35.01
CA ARG A 214 48.06 -6.19 -34.35
C ARG A 214 48.16 -4.71 -34.83
N PRO A 215 48.70 -3.76 -34.01
CA PRO A 215 48.41 -3.43 -32.59
C PRO A 215 48.47 -1.90 -32.25
N SER A 216 48.14 -1.53 -31.01
CA SER A 216 48.37 -0.21 -30.37
C SER A 216 49.86 0.18 -30.23
N PRO A 217 50.14 1.47 -29.98
CA PRO A 217 51.15 1.82 -28.99
C PRO A 217 50.83 3.05 -28.09
N ALA A 218 51.25 2.94 -26.84
CA ALA A 218 51.73 4.00 -25.93
C ALA A 218 52.79 3.31 -25.02
N PRO A 219 53.63 3.98 -24.20
CA PRO A 219 53.69 5.40 -23.81
C PRO A 219 55.14 5.98 -23.80
N THR A 220 55.32 7.26 -23.43
CA THR A 220 56.61 7.73 -22.87
C THR A 220 56.43 8.90 -21.89
N THR A 221 57.16 8.78 -20.79
CA THR A 221 57.34 9.67 -19.63
C THR A 221 58.37 10.79 -19.88
N ALA A 222 58.25 11.94 -19.22
CA ALA A 222 59.33 12.58 -18.44
C ALA A 222 58.86 13.89 -17.75
N ALA A 223 59.41 14.12 -16.57
CA ALA A 223 59.18 15.23 -15.65
C ALA A 223 60.17 16.39 -15.87
N ASP A 224 59.83 17.59 -15.39
CA ASP A 224 60.72 18.44 -14.56
C ASP A 224 59.97 19.68 -14.03
N GLY A 225 60.13 19.98 -12.73
CA GLY A 225 59.87 21.29 -12.11
C GLY A 225 61.11 22.22 -12.22
N PRO A 226 61.15 23.45 -11.64
CA PRO A 226 60.87 23.67 -10.20
C PRO A 226 60.32 25.06 -9.76
N ALA A 227 59.85 25.08 -8.49
CA ALA A 227 60.04 26.03 -7.36
C ALA A 227 59.66 27.55 -7.38
N GLY A 228 59.01 27.94 -6.26
CA GLY A 228 59.04 29.26 -5.57
C GLY A 228 57.66 29.95 -5.46
N SER A 229 57.22 30.64 -4.40
CA SER A 229 57.60 30.88 -3.00
C SER A 229 56.55 31.86 -2.40
N GLY A 230 56.30 31.82 -1.07
CA GLY A 230 55.72 32.92 -0.26
C GLY A 230 54.21 32.83 0.02
N ALA A 231 53.68 32.51 1.21
CA ALA A 231 53.80 33.06 2.58
C ALA A 231 52.95 34.32 2.87
N GLY A 232 51.85 34.11 3.62
CA GLY A 232 51.46 34.88 4.83
C GLY A 232 50.67 36.18 4.69
N THR A 233 49.44 36.24 5.26
CA THR A 233 49.01 37.05 6.43
C THR A 233 47.48 37.19 6.52
N GLY A 234 46.91 36.95 7.71
CA GLY A 234 45.64 37.60 8.17
C GLY A 234 45.99 38.78 9.09
N PRO A 235 45.09 39.33 9.95
CA PRO A 235 43.65 39.09 10.16
C PRO A 235 42.80 40.40 10.28
N GLY A 236 41.49 40.31 10.57
CA GLY A 236 40.69 41.49 10.95
C GLY A 236 39.27 41.15 11.45
N ALA A 237 38.91 41.67 12.62
CA ALA A 237 37.74 41.36 13.45
C ALA A 237 36.65 42.46 13.43
N GLY A 238 35.47 42.16 14.03
CA GLY A 238 34.46 43.11 14.53
C GLY A 238 33.02 42.60 14.31
N ALA A 239 32.28 42.04 15.28
CA ALA A 239 31.67 42.62 16.50
C ALA A 239 30.49 43.58 16.23
N GLY A 240 29.31 43.27 16.83
CA GLY A 240 28.19 44.22 16.96
C GLY A 240 26.84 43.56 17.25
N ALA A 241 26.35 43.70 18.49
CA ALA A 241 25.08 43.21 19.01
C ALA A 241 24.14 44.38 19.41
N ALA A 242 22.85 44.04 19.52
CA ALA A 242 21.85 44.50 20.51
C ALA A 242 20.90 45.71 20.27
N ALA A 243 19.69 45.51 20.84
CA ALA A 243 18.64 46.41 21.35
C ALA A 243 17.68 47.08 20.32
N VAL A 244 16.36 46.82 20.30
CA VAL A 244 15.26 47.06 21.28
C VAL A 244 14.99 48.54 21.56
N ALA A 245 13.81 49.03 21.16
CA ALA A 245 12.94 49.91 21.96
C ALA A 245 11.59 50.17 21.27
N GLU A 246 10.53 49.97 22.07
CA GLU A 246 9.13 50.35 21.93
C GLU A 246 8.96 51.91 22.02
N PRO A 247 7.75 52.49 21.81
CA PRO A 247 6.82 52.60 22.95
C PRO A 247 5.32 52.54 22.63
N ALA A 248 4.57 52.18 23.67
CA ALA A 248 3.11 52.23 23.81
C ALA A 248 2.56 53.64 24.12
N SER A 249 1.25 53.86 23.90
CA SER A 249 0.31 54.63 24.75
C SER A 249 -1.12 54.62 24.16
N GLY A 250 -2.12 54.13 24.93
CA GLY A 250 -3.56 54.48 24.76
C GLY A 250 -3.91 55.75 25.56
N PRO A 251 -5.16 56.01 26.04
CA PRO A 251 -6.47 55.38 25.79
C PRO A 251 -7.65 56.39 25.63
N GLY A 252 -8.91 55.94 25.57
CA GLY A 252 -10.12 56.76 25.86
C GLY A 252 -11.41 56.29 25.17
N THR A 253 -12.23 55.44 25.80
CA THR A 253 -13.48 55.76 26.55
C THR A 253 -14.58 56.53 25.80
N GLY A 254 -15.78 55.93 25.71
CA GLY A 254 -17.01 56.66 25.37
C GLY A 254 -18.23 55.76 25.15
N ALA A 255 -18.93 55.42 26.22
CA ALA A 255 -20.28 54.84 26.21
C ALA A 255 -21.34 55.94 25.96
N GLY A 256 -22.49 55.60 25.36
CA GLY A 256 -23.66 56.48 25.37
C GLY A 256 -24.72 56.14 24.32
N ALA A 257 -25.88 55.69 24.80
CA ALA A 257 -27.03 55.20 24.04
C ALA A 257 -28.12 56.26 23.78
N LYS A 258 -29.04 55.92 22.86
CA LYS A 258 -30.44 56.41 22.68
C LYS A 258 -30.61 57.81 22.07
N ALA A 259 -31.62 58.13 21.25
CA ALA A 259 -32.73 57.40 20.63
C ALA A 259 -33.39 58.24 19.51
N ALA A 260 -33.85 57.54 18.47
CA ALA A 260 -35.18 57.61 17.83
C ALA A 260 -35.67 58.86 17.08
N THR A 261 -36.03 58.65 15.81
CA THR A 261 -37.31 59.10 15.22
C THR A 261 -37.80 58.09 14.19
N THR A 262 -39.12 57.87 14.21
CA THR A 262 -39.91 56.79 13.61
C THR A 262 -40.71 57.24 12.38
N LYS A 263 -41.08 56.24 11.54
CA LYS A 263 -42.32 56.01 10.75
C LYS A 263 -41.91 55.34 9.43
N GLY A 264 -42.41 54.19 8.98
CA GLY A 264 -43.63 53.40 9.21
C GLY A 264 -44.05 52.88 7.81
N GLY A 265 -44.58 51.70 7.56
CA GLY A 265 -44.88 50.49 8.32
C GLY A 265 -45.19 49.36 7.30
N ASP A 266 -45.24 48.12 7.76
CA ASP A 266 -46.32 47.14 7.50
C ASP A 266 -45.90 45.74 7.99
N LEU A 267 -46.90 44.97 8.44
CA LEU A 267 -46.80 43.72 9.20
C LEU A 267 -46.20 42.53 8.42
N PRO A 268 -45.65 41.51 9.11
CA PRO A 268 -45.06 40.33 8.48
C PRO A 268 -46.08 39.19 8.30
N PRO A 269 -45.99 38.38 7.22
CA PRO A 269 -46.54 37.03 7.20
C PRO A 269 -45.48 35.99 7.60
N SER A 270 -45.95 34.93 8.25
CA SER A 270 -45.23 33.70 8.64
C SER A 270 -44.84 32.83 7.41
N PRO A 271 -43.99 31.79 7.57
CA PRO A 271 -43.18 31.22 6.50
C PRO A 271 -44.00 30.31 5.57
N ALA A 272 -43.71 30.38 4.27
CA ALA A 272 -44.26 29.48 3.26
C ALA A 272 -43.14 28.58 2.68
N ASP A 273 -43.55 27.34 2.43
CA ASP A 273 -42.83 26.17 1.95
C ASP A 273 -41.70 26.39 0.94
N GLY A 274 -40.54 25.79 1.25
CA GLY A 274 -39.44 25.64 0.32
C GLY A 274 -39.68 24.50 -0.66
N GLY A 275 -40.03 24.84 -1.90
CA GLY A 275 -39.88 23.93 -3.04
C GLY A 275 -38.40 23.77 -3.43
N PRO A 276 -38.02 22.64 -4.06
CA PRO A 276 -36.65 22.40 -4.49
C PRO A 276 -36.25 23.37 -5.61
N ILE A 277 -35.07 23.97 -5.45
CA ILE A 277 -34.46 24.86 -6.43
C ILE A 277 -33.93 24.04 -7.62
N ASP A 278 -34.34 24.40 -8.83
CA ASP A 278 -33.85 23.84 -10.09
C ASP A 278 -32.51 24.50 -10.48
N TYR A 279 -31.50 23.67 -10.76
CA TYR A 279 -30.14 24.10 -11.10
C TYR A 279 -29.76 23.79 -12.56
N GLN A 280 -30.72 23.55 -13.45
CA GLN A 280 -30.42 23.42 -14.88
C GLN A 280 -29.95 24.75 -15.49
N HIS A 281 -28.71 24.79 -16.00
CA HIS A 281 -28.14 25.99 -16.61
C HIS A 281 -28.64 26.18 -18.07
N PRO A 282 -28.92 27.41 -18.55
CA PRO A 282 -29.72 27.67 -19.77
C PRO A 282 -29.06 27.34 -21.13
N ARG A 283 -27.95 26.58 -21.17
CA ARG A 283 -27.20 26.31 -22.41
C ARG A 283 -27.08 24.83 -22.79
N ARG A 284 -27.86 23.95 -22.16
CA ARG A 284 -27.95 22.55 -22.58
C ARG A 284 -28.90 22.42 -23.77
N ARG A 285 -28.37 22.23 -24.98
CA ARG A 285 -29.15 21.76 -26.14
C ARG A 285 -29.26 20.24 -26.05
N SER A 286 -30.47 19.74 -25.88
CA SER A 286 -30.79 18.31 -25.92
C SER A 286 -30.99 17.87 -27.37
N THR A 287 -30.18 16.92 -27.84
CA THR A 287 -30.39 16.23 -29.13
C THR A 287 -31.15 14.92 -28.86
N PRO A 288 -32.22 14.59 -29.60
CA PRO A 288 -32.94 13.32 -29.40
C PRO A 288 -32.15 12.13 -29.94
N ALA A 289 -32.26 10.99 -29.26
CA ALA A 289 -31.68 9.71 -29.68
C ALA A 289 -32.39 9.15 -30.94
N PRO A 290 -31.68 8.50 -31.87
CA PRO A 290 -32.32 7.81 -32.98
C PRO A 290 -32.86 6.44 -32.55
N SER A 291 -34.05 6.13 -33.07
CA SER A 291 -34.81 4.89 -32.87
C SER A 291 -34.09 3.65 -33.39
N ALA A 292 -34.19 2.55 -32.66
CA ALA A 292 -33.76 1.22 -33.06
C ALA A 292 -34.56 0.71 -34.29
N ALA A 293 -33.87 0.02 -35.19
CA ALA A 293 -34.42 -0.75 -36.31
C ALA A 293 -33.80 -2.18 -36.31
N PRO A 294 -34.49 -3.18 -36.89
CA PRO A 294 -34.44 -4.57 -36.44
C PRO A 294 -33.28 -5.38 -37.05
N ALA A 295 -32.86 -6.43 -36.34
CA ALA A 295 -31.84 -7.38 -36.80
C ALA A 295 -32.40 -8.37 -37.84
N PRO A 296 -31.62 -8.76 -38.87
CA PRO A 296 -31.96 -9.85 -39.77
C PRO A 296 -31.50 -11.21 -39.22
N SER A 297 -32.30 -12.23 -39.50
CA SER A 297 -32.11 -13.64 -39.16
C SER A 297 -31.39 -14.42 -40.28
N ALA A 298 -30.41 -15.25 -39.90
CA ALA A 298 -29.90 -16.47 -40.56
C ALA A 298 -28.60 -16.89 -39.83
N SER A 299 -28.18 -18.14 -39.64
CA SER A 299 -28.72 -19.49 -39.80
C SER A 299 -27.80 -20.40 -38.97
N SER A 300 -28.35 -21.51 -38.52
CA SER A 300 -27.80 -22.54 -37.63
C SER A 300 -26.51 -23.23 -38.08
N ALA A 301 -25.57 -23.38 -37.13
CA ALA A 301 -24.71 -24.56 -37.00
C ALA A 301 -24.30 -24.70 -35.51
N SER A 302 -24.99 -25.59 -34.78
CA SER A 302 -24.76 -25.85 -33.35
C SER A 302 -23.55 -26.77 -33.14
N PRO A 303 -22.64 -26.46 -32.20
CA PRO A 303 -21.82 -27.48 -31.52
C PRO A 303 -22.69 -28.24 -30.50
N PRO A 304 -22.29 -29.46 -30.07
CA PRO A 304 -23.13 -30.30 -29.24
C PRO A 304 -23.35 -29.68 -27.86
N THR A 305 -24.62 -29.60 -27.46
CA THR A 305 -25.08 -29.27 -26.11
C THR A 305 -24.43 -30.21 -25.08
N PRO A 306 -23.79 -29.70 -24.02
CA PRO A 306 -23.59 -30.50 -22.81
C PRO A 306 -24.96 -30.76 -22.17
N SER A 307 -25.22 -32.02 -21.84
CA SER A 307 -26.38 -32.46 -21.07
C SER A 307 -26.49 -31.69 -19.75
N PRO A 308 -27.70 -31.46 -19.21
CA PRO A 308 -27.88 -30.74 -17.96
C PRO A 308 -27.48 -31.66 -16.81
N SER A 309 -26.27 -31.47 -16.28
CA SER A 309 -25.95 -31.94 -14.94
C SER A 309 -26.41 -30.87 -13.95
N THR A 310 -27.58 -31.07 -13.36
CA THR A 310 -27.86 -30.53 -12.01
C THR A 310 -27.20 -31.47 -11.00
N PRO A 311 -26.26 -30.97 -10.21
CA PRO A 311 -26.23 -31.25 -8.79
C PRO A 311 -26.77 -30.01 -8.07
N ASP A 312 -27.84 -30.17 -7.29
CA ASP A 312 -28.29 -29.19 -6.30
C ASP A 312 -27.21 -29.07 -5.20
N GLY A 313 -26.15 -28.32 -5.49
CA GLY A 313 -25.06 -27.99 -4.58
C GLY A 313 -24.39 -26.69 -5.04
N PRO A 314 -23.73 -25.95 -4.13
CA PRO A 314 -22.90 -24.82 -4.52
C PRO A 314 -21.85 -25.31 -5.53
N PRO A 315 -21.50 -24.49 -6.54
CA PRO A 315 -20.47 -24.85 -7.51
C PRO A 315 -19.17 -25.17 -6.79
N LEU A 316 -18.48 -26.23 -7.22
CA LEU A 316 -17.18 -26.61 -6.67
C LEU A 316 -16.15 -25.50 -6.95
N PRO A 317 -15.30 -25.15 -5.97
CA PRO A 317 -14.26 -24.14 -6.18
C PRO A 317 -13.31 -24.54 -7.32
N VAL A 318 -12.91 -23.57 -8.13
CA VAL A 318 -11.94 -23.74 -9.22
C VAL A 318 -10.78 -22.76 -9.00
N ALA A 319 -9.55 -23.24 -9.20
CA ALA A 319 -8.38 -22.38 -9.13
C ALA A 319 -8.38 -21.35 -10.27
N GLY A 320 -8.13 -20.11 -9.89
CA GLY A 320 -8.17 -18.95 -10.75
C GLY A 320 -9.59 -18.52 -11.10
N ASP A 321 -10.65 -18.86 -10.39
CA ASP A 321 -12.02 -18.50 -10.81
C ASP A 321 -12.31 -16.98 -10.81
N ALA A 322 -11.52 -16.20 -10.08
CA ALA A 322 -11.64 -14.75 -10.06
C ALA A 322 -11.38 -14.10 -11.44
N ALA A 323 -11.83 -12.86 -11.60
CA ALA A 323 -11.58 -12.06 -12.80
C ALA A 323 -10.11 -11.65 -12.90
N GLY A 324 -9.55 -11.63 -14.10
CA GLY A 324 -8.17 -11.26 -14.37
C GLY A 324 -7.75 -11.55 -15.81
N TRP A 325 -6.69 -10.90 -16.26
CA TRP A 325 -6.20 -10.96 -17.64
C TRP A 325 -5.22 -12.13 -17.85
N SER A 326 -4.56 -12.57 -16.78
CA SER A 326 -3.66 -13.74 -16.76
C SER A 326 -4.04 -14.71 -15.65
N MET A 327 -3.55 -15.95 -15.71
CA MET A 327 -3.79 -16.94 -14.65
C MET A 327 -3.25 -16.44 -13.29
N ASP A 328 -2.04 -15.87 -13.29
CA ASP A 328 -1.43 -15.31 -12.08
C ASP A 328 -2.29 -14.20 -11.46
N GLU A 329 -2.90 -13.34 -12.29
CA GLU A 329 -3.75 -12.24 -11.79
C GLU A 329 -5.06 -12.79 -11.23
N ARG A 330 -5.65 -13.79 -11.88
CA ARG A 330 -6.85 -14.48 -11.38
C ARG A 330 -6.57 -15.17 -10.05
N LEU A 331 -5.45 -15.87 -9.91
CA LEU A 331 -5.04 -16.50 -8.65
C LEU A 331 -4.76 -15.46 -7.56
N TYR A 332 -4.08 -14.35 -7.89
CA TYR A 332 -3.85 -13.25 -6.96
C TYR A 332 -5.18 -12.66 -6.45
N ASN A 333 -6.12 -12.37 -7.36
CA ASN A 333 -7.42 -11.81 -7.02
C ASN A 333 -8.28 -12.79 -6.23
N GLN A 334 -8.16 -14.10 -6.50
CA GLN A 334 -8.85 -15.13 -5.73
C GLN A 334 -8.32 -15.23 -4.30
N VAL A 335 -7.00 -15.24 -4.11
CA VAL A 335 -6.38 -15.18 -2.77
C VAL A 335 -6.81 -13.92 -2.01
N TRP A 336 -6.88 -12.79 -2.69
CA TRP A 336 -7.40 -11.54 -2.10
C TRP A 336 -8.88 -11.65 -1.70
N GLY A 337 -9.71 -12.27 -2.53
CA GLY A 337 -11.12 -12.55 -2.20
C GLY A 337 -11.25 -13.44 -0.97
N MET A 338 -10.48 -14.52 -0.88
CA MET A 338 -10.45 -15.41 0.29
C MET A 338 -10.05 -14.65 1.57
N PHE A 339 -9.09 -13.74 1.48
CA PHE A 339 -8.68 -12.88 2.60
C PHE A 339 -9.83 -11.98 3.09
N GLU A 340 -10.52 -11.30 2.16
CA GLU A 340 -11.67 -10.45 2.47
C GLU A 340 -12.84 -11.23 3.07
N ASP A 341 -13.14 -12.39 2.49
CA ASP A 341 -14.27 -13.22 2.93
C ASP A 341 -14.02 -13.79 4.33
N LEU A 342 -12.79 -14.25 4.63
CA LEU A 342 -12.43 -14.67 5.98
C LEU A 342 -12.55 -13.52 6.98
N ALA A 343 -12.04 -12.33 6.64
CA ALA A 343 -12.16 -11.15 7.49
C ALA A 343 -13.62 -10.81 7.80
N ARG A 344 -14.48 -10.86 6.77
CA ARG A 344 -15.91 -10.53 6.86
C ARG A 344 -16.69 -11.57 7.66
N SER A 345 -16.45 -12.86 7.44
CA SER A 345 -17.12 -13.94 8.16
C SER A 345 -16.75 -13.95 9.65
N VAL A 346 -15.47 -13.75 10.00
CA VAL A 346 -15.05 -13.61 11.40
C VAL A 346 -15.62 -12.34 12.04
N ALA A 347 -15.68 -11.22 11.30
CA ALA A 347 -16.31 -10.00 11.80
C ALA A 347 -17.80 -10.17 12.10
N ALA A 348 -18.53 -10.86 11.22
CA ALA A 348 -19.94 -11.18 11.42
C ALA A 348 -20.15 -12.08 12.65
N TYR A 349 -19.29 -13.09 12.82
CA TYR A 349 -19.32 -13.96 14.00
C TYR A 349 -19.08 -13.18 15.30
N ARG A 350 -17.99 -12.39 15.38
CA ARG A 350 -17.66 -11.59 16.56
C ARG A 350 -18.79 -10.62 16.91
N SER A 351 -19.32 -9.91 15.91
CA SER A 351 -20.45 -8.99 16.10
C SER A 351 -21.71 -9.69 16.61
N ALA A 352 -22.00 -10.90 16.12
CA ALA A 352 -23.14 -11.67 16.58
C ALA A 352 -22.97 -12.20 18.02
N ALA A 353 -21.75 -12.60 18.38
CA ALA A 353 -21.40 -13.00 19.75
C ALA A 353 -21.53 -11.81 20.72
N ASP A 354 -20.98 -10.64 20.37
CA ASP A 354 -21.10 -9.41 21.16
C ASP A 354 -22.56 -8.98 21.35
N PHE A 355 -23.37 -9.12 20.29
CA PHE A 355 -24.81 -8.87 20.37
C PHE A 355 -25.50 -9.84 21.34
N ALA A 356 -25.16 -11.13 21.29
CA ALA A 356 -25.70 -12.13 22.20
C ALA A 356 -25.33 -11.80 23.66
N GLU A 357 -24.09 -11.40 23.93
CA GLU A 357 -23.61 -11.02 25.26
C GLU A 357 -24.35 -9.77 25.77
N SER A 358 -24.44 -8.71 24.97
CA SER A 358 -25.19 -7.50 25.35
C SER A 358 -26.67 -7.80 25.62
N ARG A 359 -27.25 -8.74 24.87
CA ARG A 359 -28.63 -9.18 25.08
C ARG A 359 -28.77 -9.96 26.40
N LEU A 360 -27.80 -10.79 26.76
CA LEU A 360 -27.74 -11.51 28.03
C LEU A 360 -27.68 -10.52 29.19
N GLU A 361 -26.75 -9.58 29.16
CA GLU A 361 -26.60 -8.54 30.20
C GLU A 361 -27.91 -7.79 30.44
N GLN A 362 -28.56 -7.32 29.36
CA GLN A 362 -29.85 -6.62 29.46
C GLN A 362 -30.97 -7.49 30.06
N GLU A 363 -31.03 -8.78 29.71
CA GLU A 363 -32.04 -9.70 30.26
C GLU A 363 -31.76 -10.03 31.73
N LEU A 364 -30.49 -10.15 32.14
CA LEU A 364 -30.09 -10.34 33.53
C LEU A 364 -30.41 -9.09 34.38
N ASP A 365 -30.10 -7.90 33.89
CA ASP A 365 -30.41 -6.64 34.58
C ASP A 365 -31.92 -6.46 34.78
N ARG A 366 -32.72 -6.75 33.74
CA ARG A 366 -34.19 -6.74 33.86
C ARG A 366 -34.70 -7.75 34.87
N ALA A 367 -34.11 -8.94 34.93
CA ALA A 367 -34.48 -9.95 35.93
C ALA A 367 -34.14 -9.52 37.37
N LEU A 368 -33.11 -8.68 37.55
CA LEU A 368 -32.69 -8.16 38.86
C LEU A 368 -33.41 -6.86 39.29
N ALA A 369 -34.07 -6.18 38.35
CA ALA A 369 -34.75 -4.91 38.57
C ALA A 369 -35.93 -4.99 39.57
N ASP A 370 -36.63 -6.13 39.65
CA ASP A 370 -37.71 -6.33 40.62
C ASP A 370 -37.19 -6.94 41.94
N PRO A 371 -37.22 -6.20 43.07
CA PRO A 371 -36.73 -6.68 44.36
C PRO A 371 -37.42 -7.96 44.86
N ARG A 372 -38.68 -8.20 44.46
CA ARG A 372 -39.47 -9.36 44.90
C ARG A 372 -39.07 -10.66 44.22
N ASN A 373 -38.43 -10.58 43.05
CA ASN A 373 -38.12 -11.73 42.20
C ASN A 373 -36.64 -12.13 42.22
N ARG A 374 -35.77 -11.43 42.98
CA ARG A 374 -34.31 -11.68 43.00
C ARG A 374 -33.91 -13.06 43.53
N LEU A 375 -34.64 -13.60 44.51
CA LEU A 375 -34.33 -14.85 45.23
C LEU A 375 -35.42 -15.92 45.04
N GLY A 376 -36.34 -15.71 44.10
CA GLY A 376 -37.45 -16.62 43.81
C GLY A 376 -37.20 -17.49 42.57
N THR A 377 -37.91 -18.62 42.49
CA THR A 377 -37.87 -19.56 41.36
C THR A 377 -38.15 -18.91 40.00
N ALA A 378 -39.00 -17.88 39.98
CA ALA A 378 -39.28 -17.09 38.77
C ALA A 378 -38.06 -16.31 38.25
N GLY A 379 -37.25 -15.73 39.15
CA GLY A 379 -36.02 -15.03 38.79
C GLY A 379 -34.89 -15.98 38.40
N GLU A 380 -34.85 -17.19 38.97
CA GLU A 380 -33.96 -18.26 38.50
C GLU A 380 -34.33 -18.74 37.09
N ALA A 381 -35.61 -18.99 36.84
CA ALA A 381 -36.11 -19.41 35.52
C ALA A 381 -35.85 -18.34 34.44
N ALA A 382 -36.04 -17.05 34.76
CA ALA A 382 -35.76 -15.96 33.83
C ALA A 382 -34.27 -15.87 33.47
N ARG A 383 -33.37 -16.01 34.46
CA ARG A 383 -31.91 -16.02 34.23
C ARG A 383 -31.45 -17.26 33.45
N ALA A 384 -32.05 -18.43 33.72
CA ALA A 384 -31.78 -19.65 32.94
C ALA A 384 -32.22 -19.46 31.47
N THR A 385 -33.44 -18.96 31.25
CA THR A 385 -33.96 -18.66 29.90
C THR A 385 -33.07 -17.67 29.14
N ALA A 386 -32.57 -16.62 29.80
CA ALA A 386 -31.66 -15.66 29.18
C ALA A 386 -30.33 -16.31 28.75
N ARG A 387 -29.76 -17.18 29.59
CA ARG A 387 -28.54 -17.95 29.25
C ARG A 387 -28.77 -18.93 28.11
N ASP A 388 -29.91 -19.60 28.06
CA ASP A 388 -30.25 -20.53 26.98
C ASP A 388 -30.40 -19.81 25.64
N LYS A 389 -31.02 -18.62 25.63
CA LYS A 389 -31.09 -17.78 24.43
C LYS A 389 -29.71 -17.31 23.99
N HIS A 390 -28.87 -16.85 24.92
CA HIS A 390 -27.48 -16.48 24.62
C HIS A 390 -26.73 -17.64 23.97
N ALA A 391 -26.77 -18.83 24.59
CA ALA A 391 -26.14 -20.02 24.06
C ALA A 391 -26.65 -20.35 22.66
N THR A 392 -27.97 -20.26 22.44
CA THR A 392 -28.58 -20.50 21.12
C THR A 392 -28.06 -19.53 20.06
N LEU A 393 -27.98 -18.23 20.37
CA LEU A 393 -27.47 -17.22 19.43
C LEU A 393 -25.99 -17.45 19.09
N VAL A 394 -25.16 -17.74 20.08
CA VAL A 394 -23.73 -18.04 19.87
C VAL A 394 -23.55 -19.30 19.04
N THR A 395 -24.33 -20.37 19.31
CA THR A 395 -24.30 -21.60 18.50
C THR A 395 -24.72 -21.33 17.05
N GLN A 396 -25.75 -20.51 16.82
CA GLN A 396 -26.17 -20.14 15.46
C GLN A 396 -25.12 -19.31 14.73
N ALA A 397 -24.50 -18.34 15.41
CA ALA A 397 -23.41 -17.54 14.87
C ALA A 397 -22.21 -18.42 14.50
N ARG A 398 -21.83 -19.36 15.39
CA ARG A 398 -20.74 -20.30 15.14
C ARG A 398 -21.03 -21.21 13.96
N ALA A 399 -22.24 -21.76 13.86
CA ALA A 399 -22.64 -22.59 12.73
C ALA A 399 -22.65 -21.83 11.39
N ALA A 400 -22.90 -20.52 11.40
CA ALA A 400 -22.74 -19.70 10.20
C ALA A 400 -21.27 -19.55 9.81
N LEU A 401 -20.40 -19.22 10.77
CA LEU A 401 -18.96 -19.14 10.55
C LEU A 401 -18.39 -20.48 10.03
N ASP A 402 -18.74 -21.61 10.66
CA ASP A 402 -18.22 -22.92 10.27
C ASP A 402 -18.59 -23.29 8.82
N ARG A 403 -19.76 -22.83 8.31
CA ARG A 403 -20.13 -23.01 6.90
C ARG A 403 -19.26 -22.17 5.96
N ASP A 404 -19.03 -20.91 6.30
CA ASP A 404 -18.18 -20.02 5.52
C ASP A 404 -16.73 -20.53 5.50
N LEU A 405 -16.23 -21.00 6.65
CA LEU A 405 -14.91 -21.61 6.77
C LEU A 405 -14.78 -22.89 5.93
N ALA A 406 -15.80 -23.75 5.92
CA ALA A 406 -15.79 -24.96 5.09
C ALA A 406 -15.67 -24.62 3.59
N GLN A 407 -16.35 -23.55 3.14
CA GLN A 407 -16.23 -23.06 1.77
C GLN A 407 -14.81 -22.54 1.47
N LEU A 408 -14.26 -21.71 2.35
CA LEU A 408 -12.91 -21.15 2.18
C LEU A 408 -11.81 -22.22 2.23
N MET A 409 -11.97 -23.23 3.08
CA MET A 409 -11.06 -24.38 3.11
C MET A 409 -11.11 -25.16 1.80
N ALA A 410 -12.31 -25.45 1.28
CA ALA A 410 -12.46 -26.11 -0.02
C ALA A 410 -11.85 -25.28 -1.17
N GLU A 411 -11.96 -23.95 -1.11
CA GLU A 411 -11.30 -23.08 -2.07
C GLU A 411 -9.77 -23.13 -1.95
N SER A 412 -9.25 -23.07 -0.72
CA SER A 412 -7.81 -23.20 -0.44
C SER A 412 -7.22 -24.52 -0.95
N GLU A 413 -7.96 -25.63 -0.84
CA GLU A 413 -7.53 -26.95 -1.32
C GLU A 413 -7.29 -27.00 -2.83
N VAL A 414 -7.99 -26.16 -3.59
CA VAL A 414 -7.85 -26.07 -5.06
C VAL A 414 -6.85 -24.98 -5.45
N VAL A 415 -6.86 -23.85 -4.73
CA VAL A 415 -6.02 -22.68 -5.04
C VAL A 415 -4.54 -22.94 -4.69
N GLU A 416 -4.22 -23.42 -3.49
CA GLU A 416 -2.82 -23.54 -3.03
C GLU A 416 -1.98 -24.43 -3.96
N PRO A 417 -2.42 -25.62 -4.41
CA PRO A 417 -1.66 -26.43 -5.37
C PRO A 417 -1.48 -25.79 -6.75
N ALA A 418 -2.36 -24.86 -7.13
CA ALA A 418 -2.31 -24.16 -8.42
C ALA A 418 -1.42 -22.91 -8.39
N LEU A 419 -0.93 -22.49 -7.21
CA LEU A 419 -0.11 -21.29 -7.09
C LEU A 419 1.23 -21.43 -7.81
N PRO A 420 1.64 -20.43 -8.63
CA PRO A 420 2.97 -20.42 -9.25
C PRO A 420 4.07 -20.22 -8.19
N PRO A 421 5.36 -20.45 -8.51
CA PRO A 421 6.46 -20.31 -7.55
C PRO A 421 6.51 -18.97 -6.80
N ALA A 422 6.04 -17.88 -7.44
CA ALA A 422 5.94 -16.56 -6.81
C ALA A 422 4.98 -16.51 -5.61
N PHE A 423 3.90 -17.29 -5.65
CA PHE A 423 2.83 -17.29 -4.64
C PHE A 423 2.83 -18.57 -3.79
N ALA A 424 3.53 -19.61 -4.22
CA ALA A 424 3.51 -20.91 -3.56
C ALA A 424 4.41 -20.96 -2.31
N ARG A 425 4.00 -21.76 -1.32
CA ARG A 425 4.87 -22.14 -0.20
C ARG A 425 6.05 -22.97 -0.67
N TRP A 426 7.11 -23.06 0.14
CA TRP A 426 8.31 -23.85 -0.19
C TRP A 426 8.08 -25.38 -0.19
N ASP A 427 7.04 -25.86 0.49
CA ASP A 427 6.60 -27.26 0.46
C ASP A 427 5.69 -27.59 -0.74
N ASN A 428 5.32 -26.60 -1.54
CA ASN A 428 4.47 -26.80 -2.70
C ASN A 428 5.21 -27.60 -3.80
N PRO A 429 4.58 -28.62 -4.40
CA PRO A 429 5.19 -29.43 -5.47
C PRO A 429 5.68 -28.64 -6.70
N VAL A 430 5.17 -27.43 -6.93
CA VAL A 430 5.58 -26.55 -8.05
C VAL A 430 7.10 -26.34 -8.09
N TRP A 431 7.77 -26.36 -6.93
CA TRP A 431 9.22 -26.19 -6.84
C TRP A 431 10.03 -27.38 -7.39
N GLN A 432 9.45 -28.59 -7.46
CA GLN A 432 10.14 -29.75 -8.03
C GLN A 432 10.41 -29.55 -9.53
N GLY A 433 9.43 -28.96 -10.23
CA GLY A 433 9.48 -28.58 -11.63
C GLY A 433 9.97 -27.16 -11.88
N TYR A 434 10.63 -26.52 -10.91
CA TYR A 434 11.08 -25.13 -11.03
C TYR A 434 12.04 -24.91 -12.22
N HIS A 435 11.73 -23.88 -13.01
CA HIS A 435 12.59 -23.32 -14.06
C HIS A 435 12.67 -21.81 -13.84
N VAL A 436 13.79 -21.19 -14.22
CA VAL A 436 13.95 -19.74 -14.08
C VAL A 436 12.96 -19.02 -15.02
N PRO A 437 12.15 -18.09 -14.48
CA PRO A 437 11.14 -17.41 -15.28
C PRO A 437 11.78 -16.49 -16.32
N GLN A 438 11.03 -16.22 -17.39
CA GLN A 438 11.44 -15.27 -18.45
C GLN A 438 10.82 -13.89 -18.27
N GLU A 439 9.74 -13.82 -17.47
CA GLU A 439 9.00 -12.60 -17.21
C GLU A 439 9.13 -12.24 -15.73
N ARG A 440 8.92 -10.95 -15.44
CA ARG A 440 8.94 -10.45 -14.07
C ARG A 440 7.67 -10.86 -13.33
N PRO A 441 7.78 -11.19 -12.04
CA PRO A 441 6.64 -11.59 -11.24
C PRO A 441 5.77 -10.37 -10.88
N MET A 442 4.44 -10.52 -10.86
CA MET A 442 3.55 -9.42 -10.45
C MET A 442 3.50 -9.19 -8.94
N ALA A 443 3.78 -10.25 -8.18
CA ALA A 443 3.65 -10.28 -6.72
C ALA A 443 4.53 -11.38 -6.12
N LEU A 444 4.64 -11.37 -4.80
CA LEU A 444 5.46 -12.26 -4.01
C LEU A 444 4.69 -12.68 -2.76
N ARG A 445 4.73 -13.96 -2.39
CA ARG A 445 4.31 -14.40 -1.05
C ARG A 445 5.38 -14.06 -0.02
N LEU A 446 5.02 -13.27 0.98
CA LEU A 446 5.88 -12.95 2.12
C LEU A 446 5.66 -13.85 3.32
N GLY A 447 4.54 -14.56 3.41
CA GLY A 447 4.19 -15.41 4.55
C GLY A 447 2.75 -15.87 4.46
N ASP A 448 2.22 -16.35 5.57
CA ASP A 448 0.84 -16.79 5.72
C ASP A 448 0.13 -15.98 6.81
N LEU A 449 -1.17 -15.77 6.66
CA LEU A 449 -2.03 -15.09 7.62
C LEU A 449 -3.13 -16.03 8.10
N HIS A 450 -3.41 -16.01 9.40
CA HIS A 450 -4.57 -16.71 9.95
C HIS A 450 -5.17 -15.92 11.13
N LEU A 451 -6.40 -16.31 11.51
CA LEU A 451 -7.14 -15.74 12.63
C LEU A 451 -7.30 -16.79 13.74
N PRO A 452 -7.42 -16.39 15.01
CA PRO A 452 -7.49 -17.33 16.13
C PRO A 452 -8.74 -18.24 16.08
N GLU A 453 -9.79 -17.84 15.36
CA GLU A 453 -10.99 -18.64 15.15
C GLU A 453 -10.76 -19.86 14.24
N VAL A 454 -9.77 -19.80 13.35
CA VAL A 454 -9.46 -20.84 12.36
C VAL A 454 -7.95 -20.92 12.10
N LEU A 455 -7.34 -21.99 12.59
CA LEU A 455 -5.88 -22.18 12.51
C LEU A 455 -5.45 -23.01 11.31
N ASP A 456 -6.36 -23.88 10.86
CA ASP A 456 -6.10 -24.80 9.74
C ASP A 456 -6.21 -24.08 8.38
N LEU A 457 -6.84 -22.91 8.33
CA LEU A 457 -6.96 -22.09 7.13
C LEU A 457 -5.89 -20.99 7.13
N ARG A 458 -4.99 -21.05 6.15
CA ARG A 458 -3.87 -20.13 5.99
C ARG A 458 -4.03 -19.34 4.70
N ILE A 459 -4.17 -18.03 4.82
CA ILE A 459 -4.28 -17.13 3.68
C ILE A 459 -2.88 -16.67 3.25
N PRO A 460 -2.46 -16.88 1.99
CA PRO A 460 -1.18 -16.38 1.52
C PRO A 460 -1.09 -14.84 1.62
N MET A 461 -0.05 -14.34 2.29
CA MET A 461 0.25 -12.90 2.31
C MET A 461 0.99 -12.50 1.03
N LEU A 462 0.25 -12.05 0.01
CA LEU A 462 0.81 -11.63 -1.27
C LEU A 462 1.04 -10.10 -1.30
N VAL A 463 2.24 -9.68 -1.69
CA VAL A 463 2.56 -8.26 -1.92
C VAL A 463 2.90 -8.03 -3.39
N ARG A 464 2.47 -6.91 -3.96
CA ARG A 464 2.78 -6.54 -5.35
C ARG A 464 4.26 -6.18 -5.49
N LEU A 465 4.79 -6.47 -6.68
CA LEU A 465 6.13 -6.06 -7.11
C LEU A 465 6.04 -4.95 -8.17
N PRO A 466 7.01 -4.01 -8.21
CA PRO A 466 8.17 -3.89 -7.32
C PRO A 466 7.78 -3.54 -5.88
N LEU A 467 8.62 -3.88 -4.89
CA LEU A 467 8.32 -3.61 -3.48
C LEU A 467 8.22 -2.10 -3.23
N GLU A 468 7.00 -1.58 -3.04
CA GLU A 468 6.77 -0.16 -2.76
C GLU A 468 7.28 0.27 -1.38
N ARG A 469 7.26 -0.66 -0.42
CA ARG A 469 7.80 -0.49 0.92
C ARG A 469 8.94 -1.45 1.13
N GLY A 470 10.01 -0.96 1.76
CA GLY A 470 11.04 -1.86 2.28
C GLY A 470 10.46 -2.76 3.37
N LEU A 471 11.19 -3.83 3.70
CA LEU A 471 10.78 -4.77 4.74
C LEU A 471 11.60 -4.54 6.01
N TRP A 472 10.98 -4.77 7.16
CA TRP A 472 11.67 -4.83 8.45
C TRP A 472 11.31 -6.15 9.13
N ILE A 473 12.29 -7.03 9.30
CA ILE A 473 12.15 -8.24 10.08
C ILE A 473 12.62 -7.94 11.51
N ASP A 474 11.67 -7.95 12.44
CA ASP A 474 11.90 -7.55 13.82
C ASP A 474 12.64 -8.64 14.61
N SER A 475 13.88 -8.37 15.02
CA SER A 475 14.69 -9.28 15.82
C SER A 475 14.64 -8.98 17.32
N GLY A 476 13.77 -8.07 17.77
CA GLY A 476 13.69 -7.63 19.16
C GLY A 476 12.75 -8.46 20.06
N PRO A 477 13.16 -8.83 21.28
CA PRO A 477 12.32 -9.58 22.21
C PRO A 477 11.17 -8.75 22.82
N ASP A 478 11.33 -7.41 22.87
CA ASP A 478 10.33 -6.46 23.41
C ASP A 478 8.95 -6.63 22.77
N SER A 479 8.95 -6.99 21.49
CA SER A 479 7.77 -7.21 20.67
C SER A 479 6.96 -8.44 21.10
N TYR A 480 7.61 -9.41 21.74
CA TYR A 480 7.03 -10.68 22.17
C TYR A 480 6.79 -10.74 23.69
N GLY A 481 7.53 -9.92 24.46
CA GLY A 481 7.53 -9.94 25.93
C GLY A 481 6.38 -9.18 26.60
N ARG A 482 5.73 -8.22 25.92
CA ARG A 482 4.70 -7.38 26.55
C ARG A 482 3.28 -7.89 26.25
N GLY A 483 2.82 -8.81 27.09
CA GLY A 483 1.39 -9.11 27.23
C GLY A 483 0.66 -7.85 27.70
N GLY A 484 0.15 -7.06 26.74
CA GLY A 484 -0.84 -6.03 27.01
C GLY A 484 -2.20 -6.67 27.32
N PRO A 485 -3.11 -5.98 28.03
CA PRO A 485 -4.39 -6.55 28.42
C PRO A 485 -5.28 -6.70 27.17
N GLY A 486 -5.38 -7.93 26.65
CA GLY A 486 -6.25 -8.25 25.54
C GLY A 486 -6.35 -9.76 25.33
N PRO A 487 -7.54 -10.37 25.42
CA PRO A 487 -7.73 -11.82 25.32
C PRO A 487 -7.29 -12.40 23.96
N GLU A 488 -7.26 -11.58 22.91
CA GLU A 488 -6.85 -11.98 21.55
C GLU A 488 -5.34 -12.28 21.42
N ARG A 489 -4.49 -11.67 22.27
CA ARG A 489 -3.02 -11.88 22.23
C ARG A 489 -2.55 -13.08 23.07
N ASP A 490 -3.38 -13.55 23.99
CA ASP A 490 -3.09 -14.75 24.80
C ASP A 490 -3.31 -16.06 24.01
N ILE A 491 -4.13 -16.02 22.95
CA ILE A 491 -4.35 -17.17 22.05
C ILE A 491 -3.08 -17.46 21.24
N GLY A 492 -2.47 -16.42 20.66
CA GLY A 492 -1.19 -16.57 19.92
C GLY A 492 -0.06 -17.14 20.77
N ARG A 493 -0.03 -16.87 22.08
CA ARG A 493 0.99 -17.38 23.01
C ARG A 493 0.84 -18.87 23.33
N ARG A 494 -0.38 -19.41 23.38
CA ARG A 494 -0.63 -20.83 23.68
C ARG A 494 -0.24 -21.77 22.54
N GLU A 495 -0.29 -21.29 21.31
CA GLU A 495 0.09 -22.06 20.12
C GLU A 495 1.56 -21.88 19.73
N LEU A 496 2.17 -20.73 20.07
CA LEU A 496 3.62 -20.53 20.00
C LEU A 496 4.40 -21.60 20.79
N ALA A 497 3.80 -22.09 21.89
CA ALA A 497 4.38 -23.11 22.77
C ALA A 497 4.45 -24.53 22.14
N GLY A 498 3.84 -24.76 20.98
CA GLY A 498 3.86 -26.06 20.30
C GLY A 498 5.10 -26.30 19.43
N ALA A 499 5.76 -25.23 18.95
CA ALA A 499 6.84 -25.32 17.95
C ALA A 499 8.20 -24.76 18.42
N LEU A 500 8.24 -24.07 19.55
CA LEU A 500 9.46 -23.54 20.18
C LEU A 500 9.45 -23.98 21.66
N THR A 501 10.58 -24.52 22.12
CA THR A 501 10.83 -25.02 23.48
C THR A 501 10.33 -24.08 24.59
N ASP A 502 9.67 -24.62 25.62
CA ASP A 502 9.45 -24.19 27.04
C ASP A 502 9.71 -22.72 27.49
N GLY A 503 9.60 -21.71 26.63
CA GLY A 503 9.80 -20.30 26.99
C GLY A 503 9.81 -19.34 25.79
N PRO A 504 9.74 -18.01 26.01
CA PRO A 504 9.94 -17.04 24.95
C PRO A 504 11.34 -17.22 24.34
N PRO A 505 11.49 -17.19 23.00
CA PRO A 505 12.79 -17.35 22.35
C PRO A 505 13.75 -16.26 22.85
N ASP A 506 15.00 -16.65 23.09
CA ASP A 506 16.04 -15.67 23.45
C ASP A 506 16.35 -14.74 22.27
N GLU A 507 17.00 -13.61 22.55
CA GLU A 507 17.28 -12.59 21.53
C GLU A 507 18.21 -13.11 20.42
N ALA A 508 19.13 -14.02 20.74
CA ALA A 508 20.06 -14.58 19.77
C ALA A 508 19.33 -15.49 18.78
N GLU A 509 18.39 -16.29 19.27
CA GLU A 509 17.53 -17.16 18.49
C GLU A 509 16.57 -16.37 17.60
N LEU A 510 15.93 -15.32 18.14
CA LEU A 510 15.12 -14.39 17.33
C LEU A 510 15.93 -13.75 16.21
N ARG A 511 17.16 -13.33 16.50
CA ARG A 511 18.07 -12.74 15.50
C ARG A 511 18.45 -13.75 14.42
N ARG A 512 18.72 -15.00 14.79
CA ARG A 512 18.99 -16.10 13.85
C ARG A 512 17.79 -16.35 12.94
N LEU A 513 16.60 -16.54 13.51
CA LEU A 513 15.36 -16.78 12.77
C LEU A 513 14.98 -15.60 11.87
N ALA A 514 15.27 -14.37 12.29
CA ALA A 514 15.02 -13.16 11.50
C ALA A 514 15.90 -13.12 10.25
N MET A 515 17.18 -13.47 10.40
CA MET A 515 18.09 -13.57 9.25
C MET A 515 17.73 -14.75 8.34
N GLU A 516 17.30 -15.90 8.87
CA GLU A 516 16.81 -17.02 8.06
C GLU A 516 15.55 -16.65 7.27
N SER A 517 14.63 -15.89 7.88
CA SER A 517 13.46 -15.35 7.19
C SER A 517 13.86 -14.38 6.08
N ALA A 518 14.86 -13.52 6.32
CA ALA A 518 15.41 -12.62 5.31
C ALA A 518 15.98 -13.39 4.11
N VAL A 519 16.76 -14.43 4.37
CA VAL A 519 17.37 -15.28 3.34
C VAL A 519 16.31 -16.07 2.57
N ALA A 520 15.26 -16.56 3.23
CA ALA A 520 14.14 -17.24 2.57
C ALA A 520 13.41 -16.30 1.59
N ILE A 521 13.14 -15.06 2.00
CA ILE A 521 12.52 -14.03 1.14
C ILE A 521 13.47 -13.66 -0.02
N ALA A 522 14.75 -13.45 0.27
CA ALA A 522 15.76 -13.13 -0.75
C ALA A 522 15.93 -14.26 -1.78
N ALA A 523 15.98 -15.52 -1.32
CA ALA A 523 16.05 -16.69 -2.20
C ALA A 523 14.81 -16.82 -3.07
N ARG A 524 13.61 -16.51 -2.54
CA ARG A 524 12.38 -16.46 -3.34
C ARG A 524 12.46 -15.37 -4.40
N LEU A 525 12.79 -14.14 -4.02
CA LEU A 525 12.96 -13.01 -4.95
C LEU A 525 13.91 -13.35 -6.10
N LEU A 526 15.07 -13.93 -5.77
CA LEU A 526 16.05 -14.40 -6.76
C LEU A 526 15.47 -15.47 -7.69
N ALA A 527 14.66 -16.39 -7.16
CA ALA A 527 14.08 -17.48 -7.94
C ALA A 527 12.92 -17.03 -8.85
N ILE A 528 12.22 -15.94 -8.51
CA ILE A 528 11.02 -15.53 -9.23
C ILE A 528 11.30 -14.45 -10.28
N HIS A 529 12.54 -13.97 -10.38
CA HIS A 529 12.97 -13.03 -11.43
C HIS A 529 13.77 -13.72 -12.54
N PRO A 530 13.82 -13.13 -13.74
CA PRO A 530 14.69 -13.61 -14.80
C PRO A 530 16.16 -13.69 -14.38
N ALA A 531 16.90 -14.63 -14.99
CA ALA A 531 18.31 -14.84 -14.67
C ALA A 531 19.12 -13.56 -14.87
N GLY A 532 19.73 -13.06 -13.79
CA GLY A 532 20.58 -11.87 -13.83
C GLY A 532 19.83 -10.54 -13.68
N GLU A 533 18.49 -10.53 -13.64
CA GLU A 533 17.72 -9.28 -13.47
C GLU A 533 17.51 -8.86 -12.01
N PHE A 534 17.87 -9.71 -11.05
CA PHE A 534 17.75 -9.43 -9.62
C PHE A 534 19.00 -9.90 -8.87
N ALA A 535 19.53 -9.07 -7.98
CA ALA A 535 20.73 -9.30 -7.19
C ALA A 535 20.51 -8.96 -5.71
N VAL A 536 21.34 -9.55 -4.84
CA VAL A 536 21.25 -9.37 -3.39
C VAL A 536 22.59 -8.84 -2.87
N GLN A 537 22.53 -7.75 -2.12
CA GLN A 537 23.63 -7.15 -1.38
C GLN A 537 23.33 -7.25 0.11
N VAL A 538 24.35 -7.52 0.93
CA VAL A 538 24.17 -7.70 2.36
C VAL A 538 25.20 -6.86 3.13
N ILE A 539 24.71 -6.16 4.15
CA ILE A 539 25.52 -5.48 5.16
C ILE A 539 25.38 -6.26 6.46
N ASP A 540 26.49 -6.83 6.94
CA ASP A 540 26.59 -7.55 8.21
C ASP A 540 27.87 -7.13 8.96
N PRO A 541 27.82 -6.00 9.68
CA PRO A 541 29.01 -5.43 10.32
C PRO A 541 29.54 -6.33 11.44
N GLY A 542 28.66 -7.07 12.13
CA GLY A 542 29.02 -8.02 13.18
C GLY A 542 29.52 -9.37 12.67
N GLY A 543 29.32 -9.69 11.38
CA GLY A 543 29.72 -10.97 10.78
C GLY A 543 28.92 -12.18 11.29
N THR A 544 27.75 -11.95 11.91
CA THR A 544 26.94 -13.00 12.57
C THR A 544 25.97 -13.69 11.63
N ALA A 545 25.72 -13.14 10.44
CA ALA A 545 24.77 -13.67 9.46
C ALA A 545 25.34 -14.82 8.62
N ALA A 546 26.64 -15.11 8.72
CA ALA A 546 27.32 -16.09 7.86
C ALA A 546 26.61 -17.47 7.78
N PRO A 547 26.15 -18.10 8.88
CA PRO A 547 25.45 -19.38 8.78
C PRO A 547 24.14 -19.31 7.98
N ALA A 548 23.37 -18.23 8.15
CA ALA A 548 22.11 -18.04 7.43
C ALA A 548 22.35 -17.72 5.95
N LEU A 549 23.44 -17.01 5.62
CA LEU A 549 23.81 -16.63 4.25
C LEU A 549 24.40 -17.78 3.42
N ALA A 550 24.80 -18.89 4.05
CA ALA A 550 25.46 -20.00 3.40
C ALA A 550 24.76 -20.50 2.12
N PRO A 551 23.41 -20.70 2.07
CA PRO A 551 22.73 -21.12 0.84
C PRO A 551 22.90 -20.15 -0.34
N LEU A 552 22.98 -18.84 -0.09
CA LEU A 552 23.16 -17.82 -1.12
C LEU A 552 24.60 -17.78 -1.63
N VAL A 553 25.59 -17.94 -0.73
CA VAL A 553 27.01 -17.94 -1.09
C VAL A 553 27.42 -19.24 -1.78
N GLU A 554 27.05 -20.38 -1.20
CA GLU A 554 27.42 -21.72 -1.72
C GLU A 554 26.85 -21.97 -3.12
N SER A 555 25.67 -21.41 -3.42
CA SER A 555 25.07 -21.49 -4.75
C SER A 555 25.67 -20.49 -5.74
N GLY A 556 26.44 -19.50 -5.29
CA GLY A 556 26.91 -18.39 -6.12
C GLY A 556 25.82 -17.36 -6.45
N ALA A 557 24.65 -17.43 -5.79
CA ALA A 557 23.62 -16.41 -5.91
C ALA A 557 24.06 -15.06 -5.33
N MET A 558 24.93 -15.11 -4.30
CA MET A 558 25.70 -14.00 -3.76
C MET A 558 27.21 -14.28 -3.96
N PRO A 559 28.01 -13.32 -4.45
CA PRO A 559 29.39 -13.59 -4.89
C PRO A 559 30.37 -13.91 -3.76
N ALA A 560 30.19 -13.30 -2.59
CA ALA A 560 31.04 -13.48 -1.41
C ALA A 560 30.29 -13.09 -0.14
N TYR A 561 30.81 -13.50 1.02
CA TYR A 561 30.31 -13.02 2.31
C TYR A 561 30.54 -11.51 2.48
N PRO A 562 29.66 -10.81 3.23
CA PRO A 562 29.82 -9.39 3.51
C PRO A 562 31.14 -9.07 4.21
N LEU A 563 31.72 -7.92 3.87
CA LEU A 563 32.86 -7.40 4.61
C LEU A 563 32.37 -6.89 5.98
N PRO A 564 32.91 -7.36 7.12
CA PRO A 564 32.48 -6.90 8.43
C PRO A 564 32.98 -5.48 8.75
N GLY A 565 32.38 -4.88 9.77
CA GLY A 565 32.69 -3.55 10.28
C GLY A 565 32.27 -2.38 9.39
N ALA A 566 32.53 -1.16 9.87
CA ALA A 566 32.09 0.09 9.25
C ALA A 566 32.62 0.31 7.81
N LYS A 567 33.78 -0.26 7.47
CA LYS A 567 34.32 -0.17 6.09
C LYS A 567 33.45 -0.93 5.09
N GLY A 568 32.93 -2.10 5.47
CA GLY A 568 32.00 -2.86 4.63
C GLY A 568 30.67 -2.14 4.46
N VAL A 569 30.13 -1.60 5.56
CA VAL A 569 28.92 -0.77 5.56
C VAL A 569 29.08 0.41 4.59
N ALA A 570 30.15 1.19 4.73
CA ALA A 570 30.40 2.37 3.90
C ALA A 570 30.56 2.02 2.41
N ALA A 571 31.27 0.94 2.08
CA ALA A 571 31.49 0.52 0.71
C ALA A 571 30.18 0.16 -0.01
N VAL A 572 29.33 -0.68 0.61
CA VAL A 572 28.06 -1.10 0.01
C VAL A 572 27.10 0.08 -0.16
N LEU A 573 26.97 0.93 0.87
CA LEU A 573 26.07 2.08 0.80
C LEU A 573 26.53 3.13 -0.22
N GLU A 574 27.84 3.34 -0.37
CA GLU A 574 28.38 4.28 -1.36
C GLU A 574 28.12 3.81 -2.78
N GLU A 575 28.34 2.53 -3.06
CA GLU A 575 28.09 1.93 -4.37
C GLU A 575 26.61 2.01 -4.75
N LEU A 576 25.71 1.58 -3.86
CA LEU A 576 24.27 1.65 -4.11
C LEU A 576 23.76 3.09 -4.23
N THR A 577 24.29 4.02 -3.44
CA THR A 577 23.91 5.45 -3.56
C THR A 577 24.31 6.00 -4.92
N ARG A 578 25.54 5.73 -5.36
CA ARG A 578 26.02 6.12 -6.69
C ARG A 578 25.15 5.53 -7.79
N ARG A 579 24.80 4.24 -7.69
CA ARG A 579 23.89 3.59 -8.64
C ARG A 579 22.54 4.31 -8.69
N VAL A 580 21.91 4.57 -7.54
CA VAL A 580 20.61 5.26 -7.48
C VAL A 580 20.68 6.64 -8.14
N GLU A 581 21.72 7.44 -7.84
CA GLU A 581 21.90 8.77 -8.43
C GLU A 581 22.05 8.71 -9.96
N LEU A 582 22.87 7.78 -10.48
CA LEU A 582 23.06 7.60 -11.92
C LEU A 582 21.78 7.18 -12.63
N VAL A 583 21.08 6.17 -12.10
CA VAL A 583 19.83 5.66 -12.72
C VAL A 583 18.73 6.71 -12.64
N ARG A 584 18.58 7.41 -11.51
CA ARG A 584 17.60 8.51 -11.40
C ARG A 584 17.87 9.63 -12.39
N MET A 585 19.14 10.01 -12.57
CA MET A 585 19.53 11.02 -13.55
C MET A 585 19.19 10.55 -14.98
N ALA A 586 19.51 9.31 -15.33
CA ALA A 586 19.19 8.73 -16.64
C ALA A 586 17.67 8.70 -16.89
N VAL A 587 16.87 8.24 -15.91
CA VAL A 587 15.41 8.20 -16.02
C VAL A 587 14.83 9.61 -16.18
N ARG A 588 15.26 10.57 -15.34
CA ARG A 588 14.78 11.96 -15.39
C ARG A 588 15.05 12.64 -16.74
N HIS A 589 16.20 12.33 -17.35
CA HIS A 589 16.59 12.91 -18.64
C HIS A 589 16.23 12.02 -19.84
N ARG A 590 15.50 10.90 -19.62
CA ARG A 590 15.16 9.89 -20.64
C ARG A 590 16.39 9.42 -21.44
N ALA A 591 17.52 9.29 -20.76
CA ALA A 591 18.83 8.98 -21.33
C ALA A 591 19.35 7.64 -20.78
N ALA A 592 18.55 6.58 -20.89
CA ALA A 592 18.93 5.23 -20.42
C ALA A 592 20.19 4.71 -21.12
N ASP A 593 20.35 5.02 -22.41
CA ASP A 593 21.52 4.64 -23.22
C ASP A 593 22.83 5.34 -22.79
N ALA A 594 22.73 6.37 -21.94
CA ALA A 594 23.89 7.09 -21.40
C ALA A 594 24.41 6.50 -20.06
N LEU A 595 23.77 5.43 -19.56
CA LEU A 595 24.27 4.72 -18.38
C LEU A 595 25.64 4.09 -18.67
N PRO A 596 26.56 4.06 -17.69
CA PRO A 596 27.84 3.35 -17.85
C PRO A 596 27.60 1.89 -18.22
N ALA A 597 28.35 1.38 -19.20
CA ALA A 597 28.19 0.01 -19.69
C ALA A 597 28.53 -1.06 -18.64
N ASP A 598 29.29 -0.70 -17.61
CA ASP A 598 29.64 -1.52 -16.46
C ASP A 598 28.63 -1.44 -15.30
N LEU A 599 27.60 -0.59 -15.41
CA LEU A 599 26.58 -0.46 -14.37
C LEU A 599 25.68 -1.68 -14.33
N ASP A 600 25.58 -2.30 -13.16
CA ASP A 600 24.63 -3.39 -12.94
C ASP A 600 23.18 -2.88 -13.01
N THR A 601 22.48 -3.31 -14.07
CA THR A 601 21.08 -2.96 -14.34
C THR A 601 20.09 -3.82 -13.56
N ALA A 602 20.55 -4.90 -12.92
CA ALA A 602 19.71 -5.73 -12.08
C ALA A 602 19.08 -4.91 -10.94
N GLU A 603 17.85 -5.27 -10.59
CA GLU A 603 17.24 -4.82 -9.35
C GLU A 603 18.03 -5.37 -8.16
N GLN A 604 18.18 -4.56 -7.12
CA GLN A 604 19.03 -4.83 -5.97
C GLN A 604 18.17 -4.95 -4.72
N LEU A 605 18.32 -6.04 -3.98
CA LEU A 605 17.85 -6.14 -2.61
C LEU A 605 19.03 -5.90 -1.66
N LEU A 606 18.97 -4.83 -0.88
CA LEU A 606 19.90 -4.57 0.22
C LEU A 606 19.34 -5.15 1.51
N ILE A 607 19.97 -6.21 2.02
CA ILE A 607 19.70 -6.74 3.37
C ILE A 607 20.67 -6.05 4.35
N VAL A 608 20.13 -5.39 5.37
CA VAL A 608 20.92 -4.80 6.44
C VAL A 608 20.68 -5.59 7.72
N HIS A 609 21.71 -6.26 8.21
CA HIS A 609 21.70 -7.01 9.46
C HIS A 609 22.47 -6.28 10.55
N ASP A 610 22.14 -6.57 11.81
CA ASP A 610 22.81 -6.05 13.01
C ASP A 610 22.79 -4.51 13.13
N PHE A 611 21.82 -3.85 12.51
CA PHE A 611 21.64 -2.40 12.63
C PHE A 611 21.22 -2.01 14.06
N PRO A 612 21.83 -0.97 14.68
CA PRO A 612 22.68 0.08 14.08
C PRO A 612 24.20 -0.14 14.21
N HIS A 613 24.66 -1.35 14.59
CA HIS A 613 26.08 -1.61 14.77
C HIS A 613 26.88 -1.30 13.50
N GLY A 614 28.03 -0.63 13.62
CA GLY A 614 28.89 -0.30 12.48
C GLY A 614 28.40 0.83 11.57
N PHE A 615 27.25 1.47 11.87
CA PHE A 615 26.77 2.65 11.14
C PHE A 615 27.24 3.94 11.80
N ASP A 616 27.85 4.83 11.01
CA ASP A 616 28.10 6.22 11.37
C ASP A 616 26.98 7.14 10.83
N ASP A 617 26.99 8.43 11.18
CA ASP A 617 25.96 9.39 10.75
C ASP A 617 25.83 9.50 9.22
N ARG A 618 26.95 9.33 8.49
CA ARG A 618 26.97 9.37 7.03
C ARG A 618 26.34 8.11 6.44
N ALA A 619 26.67 6.94 6.95
CA ALA A 619 26.05 5.67 6.58
C ALA A 619 24.55 5.69 6.87
N LEU A 620 24.15 6.25 8.02
CA LEU A 620 22.75 6.41 8.39
C LEU A 620 21.99 7.30 7.40
N THR A 621 22.59 8.43 7.01
CA THR A 621 22.00 9.35 6.03
C THR A 621 21.84 8.67 4.66
N ARG A 622 22.85 7.91 4.21
CA ARG A 622 22.80 7.14 2.96
C ARG A 622 21.75 6.04 3.01
N LEU A 623 21.66 5.30 4.12
CA LEU A 623 20.64 4.25 4.30
C LEU A 623 19.23 4.82 4.18
N ARG A 624 18.98 5.98 4.81
CA ARG A 624 17.68 6.68 4.69
C ARG A 624 17.40 7.13 3.25
N TYR A 625 18.40 7.71 2.58
CA TYR A 625 18.26 8.07 1.17
C TYR A 625 17.92 6.86 0.29
N LEU A 626 18.59 5.72 0.49
CA LEU A 626 18.28 4.47 -0.22
C LEU A 626 16.88 3.95 0.10
N ALA A 627 16.42 4.06 1.34
CA ALA A 627 15.07 3.66 1.71
C ALA A 627 13.99 4.51 1.01
N ASP A 628 14.23 5.81 0.87
CA ASP A 628 13.26 6.76 0.29
C ASP A 628 13.30 6.77 -1.26
N GLU A 629 14.49 6.71 -1.86
CA GLU A 629 14.72 6.97 -3.29
C GLU A 629 15.11 5.72 -4.08
N GLY A 630 15.62 4.69 -3.40
CA GLY A 630 16.01 3.42 -4.01
C GLY A 630 14.87 2.68 -4.71
N PRO A 631 13.68 2.52 -4.09
CA PRO A 631 12.60 1.74 -4.68
C PRO A 631 12.14 2.26 -6.05
N ALA A 632 12.27 3.57 -6.32
CA ALA A 632 11.94 4.17 -7.61
C ALA A 632 12.81 3.65 -8.77
N VAL A 633 14.01 3.15 -8.47
CA VAL A 633 15.02 2.72 -9.45
C VAL A 633 15.53 1.30 -9.21
N GLY A 634 14.70 0.48 -8.55
CA GLY A 634 14.93 -0.95 -8.35
C GLY A 634 15.92 -1.28 -7.24
N VAL A 635 16.10 -0.42 -6.23
CA VAL A 635 16.86 -0.74 -5.01
C VAL A 635 15.90 -0.87 -3.82
N HIS A 636 15.75 -2.08 -3.31
CA HIS A 636 14.82 -2.41 -2.24
C HIS A 636 15.57 -2.66 -0.93
N LEU A 637 15.04 -2.16 0.18
CA LEU A 637 15.63 -2.33 1.51
C LEU A 637 14.91 -3.44 2.30
N MET A 638 15.68 -4.33 2.90
CA MET A 638 15.22 -5.27 3.93
C MET A 638 16.09 -5.12 5.17
N LEU A 639 15.50 -4.66 6.27
CA LEU A 639 16.20 -4.41 7.52
C LEU A 639 15.93 -5.56 8.51
N VAL A 640 16.97 -6.21 9.00
CA VAL A 640 16.91 -7.24 10.06
C VAL A 640 17.48 -6.62 11.32
N ALA A 641 16.60 -6.15 12.20
CA ALA A 641 17.02 -5.29 13.30
C ALA A 641 16.03 -5.27 14.46
N ASN A 642 16.57 -4.98 15.65
CA ASN A 642 15.80 -4.72 16.85
C ASN A 642 15.63 -3.20 17.01
N ARG A 643 14.42 -2.69 16.82
CA ARG A 643 14.15 -1.23 16.94
C ARG A 643 14.56 -0.67 18.30
N ALA A 644 14.50 -1.45 19.38
CA ALA A 644 14.90 -1.00 20.72
C ALA A 644 16.38 -0.59 20.79
N GLN A 645 17.25 -1.24 20.02
CA GLN A 645 18.68 -0.91 19.94
C GLN A 645 18.94 0.42 19.22
N SER A 646 17.98 0.88 18.40
CA SER A 646 18.08 2.15 17.68
C SER A 646 17.53 3.36 18.45
N ARG A 647 17.06 3.19 19.69
CA ARG A 647 16.44 4.26 20.50
C ARG A 647 17.41 5.41 20.81
N GLU A 648 18.71 5.16 20.84
CA GLU A 648 19.74 6.18 21.07
C GLU A 648 19.76 7.27 19.99
N TYR A 649 19.35 6.95 18.76
CA TYR A 649 19.21 7.89 17.65
C TYR A 649 17.93 8.74 17.75
N GLY A 650 17.12 8.54 18.79
CA GLY A 650 15.90 9.30 19.06
C GLY A 650 14.87 9.21 17.93
N PRO A 651 14.10 10.29 17.67
CA PRO A 651 13.03 10.29 16.67
C PRO A 651 13.55 10.39 15.22
N VAL A 652 14.86 10.36 14.99
CA VAL A 652 15.44 10.53 13.65
C VAL A 652 15.16 9.32 12.74
N LEU A 653 15.12 8.11 13.32
CA LEU A 653 14.87 6.85 12.60
C LEU A 653 13.39 6.48 12.52
N ASP A 654 12.57 7.24 13.23
CA ASP A 654 11.14 7.02 13.34
C ASP A 654 10.40 7.08 11.98
N PRO A 655 10.78 7.95 11.03
CA PRO A 655 10.26 7.90 9.65
C PRO A 655 10.68 6.64 8.89
N LEU A 656 11.92 6.17 9.07
CA LEU A 656 12.42 4.95 8.44
C LEU A 656 11.62 3.73 8.91
N TRP A 657 11.43 3.57 10.22
CA TRP A 657 10.63 2.45 10.74
C TRP A 657 9.17 2.48 10.27
N ARG A 658 8.59 3.67 10.06
CA ARG A 658 7.21 3.83 9.58
C ARG A 658 7.06 3.57 8.07
N SER A 659 8.12 3.72 7.28
CA SER A 659 8.07 3.45 5.84
C SER A 659 8.23 1.95 5.51
N LEU A 660 8.76 1.15 6.44
CA LEU A 660 8.97 -0.28 6.27
C LEU A 660 7.74 -1.11 6.70
N LEU A 661 7.48 -2.20 5.98
CA LEU A 661 6.53 -3.23 6.39
C LEU A 661 7.20 -4.14 7.43
N ARG A 662 6.69 -4.10 8.67
CA ARG A 662 7.15 -4.97 9.75
C ARG A 662 6.68 -6.41 9.53
N LEU A 663 7.61 -7.36 9.68
CA LEU A 663 7.42 -8.80 9.68
C LEU A 663 8.11 -9.39 10.92
N THR A 664 7.72 -10.60 11.31
CA THR A 664 8.27 -11.27 12.49
C THR A 664 8.92 -12.61 12.13
N PRO A 665 10.06 -12.98 12.74
CA PRO A 665 10.71 -14.29 12.56
C PRO A 665 9.94 -15.49 13.11
N VAL A 666 8.88 -15.23 13.88
CA VAL A 666 8.02 -16.22 14.53
C VAL A 666 6.55 -15.78 14.37
N PRO A 667 5.59 -16.71 14.48
CA PRO A 667 4.17 -16.36 14.44
C PRO A 667 3.81 -15.23 15.42
N ASP A 668 3.20 -14.15 14.94
CA ASP A 668 2.81 -13.01 15.79
C ASP A 668 1.61 -12.24 15.24
N ALA A 669 0.68 -11.88 16.12
CA ALA A 669 -0.57 -11.17 15.81
C ALA A 669 -0.36 -9.64 15.83
N HIS A 670 0.27 -9.12 14.78
CA HIS A 670 0.65 -7.70 14.70
C HIS A 670 0.21 -6.99 13.42
N LEU A 671 -0.27 -7.72 12.42
CA LEU A 671 -0.83 -7.15 11.20
C LEU A 671 -2.33 -6.93 11.38
N ALA A 672 -2.83 -5.80 10.90
CA ALA A 672 -4.25 -5.50 10.93
C ALA A 672 -4.81 -5.41 9.51
N ASP A 673 -5.97 -6.00 9.27
CA ASP A 673 -6.66 -5.80 7.99
C ASP A 673 -7.21 -4.36 7.88
N PRO A 674 -7.39 -3.84 6.65
CA PRO A 674 -7.83 -2.46 6.46
C PRO A 674 -9.33 -2.25 6.68
N TRP A 675 -10.17 -3.28 6.82
CA TRP A 675 -11.63 -3.12 6.81
C TRP A 675 -12.22 -3.12 8.22
N VAL A 676 -11.91 -4.16 8.99
CA VAL A 676 -12.45 -4.42 10.33
C VAL A 676 -11.39 -4.23 11.39
N GLY A 677 -10.11 -4.38 11.03
CA GLY A 677 -8.99 -4.18 11.94
C GLY A 677 -8.70 -5.38 12.83
N HIS A 678 -9.02 -6.62 12.37
CA HIS A 678 -8.63 -7.83 13.08
C HIS A 678 -7.11 -7.91 13.17
N ALA A 679 -6.60 -8.41 14.30
CA ALA A 679 -5.19 -8.75 14.43
C ALA A 679 -4.94 -10.13 13.82
N TRP A 680 -4.27 -10.16 12.67
CA TRP A 680 -3.87 -11.36 11.95
C TRP A 680 -2.55 -11.88 12.47
N THR A 681 -2.51 -13.18 12.75
CA THR A 681 -1.26 -13.88 13.04
C THR A 681 -0.52 -14.09 11.73
N TYR A 682 0.65 -13.46 11.61
CA TYR A 682 1.56 -13.64 10.49
C TYR A 682 2.50 -14.80 10.77
N GLU A 683 2.67 -15.71 9.82
CA GLU A 683 3.68 -16.76 9.85
C GLU A 683 4.76 -16.58 8.76
N PRO A 684 6.05 -16.72 9.12
CA PRO A 684 7.16 -16.48 8.20
C PRO A 684 7.27 -17.55 7.10
N PRO A 685 7.80 -17.22 5.91
CA PRO A 685 7.80 -18.06 4.73
C PRO A 685 8.99 -19.03 4.72
N LEU A 686 9.24 -19.73 5.83
CA LEU A 686 10.38 -20.64 5.97
C LEU A 686 10.12 -21.96 5.23
N ALA A 687 11.18 -22.54 4.68
CA ALA A 687 11.11 -23.90 4.16
C ALA A 687 10.96 -24.89 5.33
N PRO A 688 10.25 -26.02 5.14
CA PRO A 688 10.16 -27.05 6.17
C PRO A 688 11.54 -27.47 6.66
N GLN A 689 11.66 -27.76 7.96
CA GLN A 689 12.93 -28.19 8.54
C GLN A 689 13.48 -29.43 7.80
N GLY A 690 14.77 -29.39 7.47
CA GLY A 690 15.45 -30.44 6.70
C GLY A 690 15.24 -30.39 5.18
N SER A 691 14.36 -29.52 4.67
CA SER A 691 14.14 -29.37 3.23
C SER A 691 15.37 -28.82 2.50
N GLN A 692 15.64 -29.36 1.31
CA GLN A 692 16.72 -28.90 0.42
C GLN A 692 16.21 -27.99 -0.72
N VAL A 693 14.91 -27.68 -0.74
CA VAL A 693 14.25 -26.98 -1.85
C VAL A 693 14.93 -25.64 -2.19
N VAL A 694 15.25 -24.83 -1.18
CA VAL A 694 15.90 -23.53 -1.37
C VAL A 694 17.26 -23.69 -2.04
N ARG A 695 18.08 -24.63 -1.56
CA ARG A 695 19.42 -24.89 -2.15
C ARG A 695 19.32 -25.41 -3.59
N GLN A 696 18.36 -26.29 -3.87
CA GLN A 696 18.14 -26.83 -5.22
C GLN A 696 17.70 -25.74 -6.20
N VAL A 697 16.77 -24.88 -5.79
CA VAL A 697 16.27 -23.75 -6.60
C VAL A 697 17.38 -22.75 -6.89
N LEU A 698 18.17 -22.37 -5.88
CA LEU A 698 19.32 -21.48 -6.05
C LEU A 698 20.41 -22.12 -6.94
N GLY A 699 20.63 -23.43 -6.85
CA GLY A 699 21.54 -24.16 -7.75
C GLY A 699 21.11 -24.07 -9.22
N ARG A 700 19.82 -24.29 -9.51
CA ARG A 700 19.26 -24.13 -10.86
C ARG A 700 19.36 -22.68 -11.36
N LEU A 701 19.15 -21.70 -10.49
CA LEU A 701 19.34 -20.28 -10.83
C LEU A 701 20.79 -19.98 -11.21
N ALA A 702 21.76 -20.51 -10.46
CA ALA A 702 23.18 -20.32 -10.74
C ALA A 702 23.64 -21.00 -12.03
N GLU A 703 23.03 -22.13 -12.40
CA GLU A 703 23.22 -22.75 -13.72
C GLU A 703 22.68 -21.86 -14.84
N ALA A 704 21.47 -21.32 -14.70
CA ALA A 704 20.88 -20.41 -15.68
C ALA A 704 21.68 -19.12 -15.85
N ARG A 705 22.17 -18.52 -14.76
CA ARG A 705 23.03 -17.32 -14.80
C ARG A 705 24.37 -17.54 -15.50
N ARG A 706 24.91 -18.77 -15.48
CA ARG A 706 26.14 -19.12 -16.20
C ARG A 706 25.91 -19.41 -17.67
N ALA A 707 24.67 -19.71 -18.06
CA ALA A 707 24.28 -20.02 -19.43
C ALA A 707 23.81 -18.78 -20.21
N ALA A 708 23.30 -17.76 -19.52
CA ALA A 708 23.07 -16.41 -20.04
C ALA A 708 24.41 -15.67 -20.19
#